data_AF-A0A1Q5Q8T4-F1
#
_entry.id   AF-A0A1Q5Q8T4-F1
#
_cell.length_a   1.000
_cell.length_b   1.000
_cell.length_c   1.000
_cell.angle_alpha   90.00
_cell.angle_beta   90.00
_cell.angle_gamma   90.00
#
_symmetry.space_group_name_H-M   'P 1'
#
loop_
_entity.id
_entity.type
_entity.pdbx_description
1 polymer ?
#
loop_
_entity_poly.entity_id
_entity_poly.type
_entity_poly.pdbx_seq_one_letter_code
_entity_poly.pdbx_strand_id
1 'polypeptide(L)'
;MASSANSAPSNGITGGYTGHNLGLQIAMGTFTGVAWYNATELIVLIFVTFRQYRGLYFWSLLVSSALGVLPYSVGFLMKFFQLTSATWLSVTLLTVGWNPKILRPVLCMIIVNAILLHIPTTVLTYGSNFASSNTHYVNGYNVMEKIQMTGFCLQEFILSGIYIYETLGLLRGNPERGSRKIMYQLLVINLIIILMDVGLLVVEYMNFYVVETTLKGAVYSIKLKLEFAVLGQLIRLVRTHGWNNNPQPTITSESSHSLAPNALPDFVDASRIASDVTHPTPRPSKSHQHPLDDDMDAISVAMFEHSPPLPYHEPRPEPTYHQPRRESTYHEIIWMSGYISAHNHQVNPSMGRHHFLAFSALAAAAAPSCPSTPTTLHLPDAPYHNFFYSDCNTAVQVVVTSPQSDSDLSVTAPRLIVAWPAGNSGVCTFFEPQNGVNGSLSIELVNSTIGSPLAATYSTDAASGNDSTPFYGVTGTIRFNSSAILTLPILGSIRTIRDYVEGSSILQPEIQDAIHVSRLSNGGASLQRLWLDNVTSTHLDFAPASTSNGSVTISGSSNNNNSKTLVFEAGDYVFTAEYNYMQLTQLSPGQVLSNQSAALIQQQSDTTEALSFLSYSTKLLAGAWRFLTYFGRDSMISALLLQPVLSRGKNGALEAVIAAVLERINRADGSVCHEETIGDYATWLNEQNGVFSTEPQCNYEMVDSDYFLPILMNKYFVEDPVGRDRVGAFLNTSAGGFISSNSDLTYQDMAVLNAERIMRLAAPFAGNQNQTESNLIHLKEGQIAGEWRDSAYGIGGGRIPYDVNTALVPAALRAIASLARNNFFPVQTQQQEQWDTLADKYAQVWEDETLRFFNVTIPVSKAKQLVASYAKTINFTGPNQTDTIDSDVNFHALALNGYNNQTQVLVMNTDDCFRHFLLNTTRDQNQLTFFMNQTANNIRRTFPAGLLTDAGMLVSNPAYGQNSEYAENWDSSAYHGTVIWSWPLAMMAKGLEQQLGRCRVGSRLTQQSIESRLERDSRNNSNDENIPDFCHDSVVYSNVKSAYNVLWDSIEANQARLSQEVWSWTYDESNDTFISTPLGVMPPPPGMASQVGMFSRFKC
;
A
#
# COMPACT_ATOMS: atom_id res chain seq x y z
N MET A 1 67.22 -34.68 0.39
CA MET A 1 67.94 -35.97 0.36
C MET A 1 66.92 -37.06 0.01
N ALA A 2 67.30 -38.06 -0.78
CA ALA A 2 66.39 -39.12 -1.21
C ALA A 2 66.61 -40.42 -0.41
N SER A 3 65.53 -41.13 -0.10
CA SER A 3 65.55 -42.58 0.15
C SER A 3 64.21 -43.18 -0.30
N SER A 4 64.24 -43.96 -1.37
CA SER A 4 63.10 -44.65 -1.96
C SER A 4 62.65 -45.86 -1.13
N ALA A 5 61.34 -46.08 -0.98
CA ALA A 5 60.80 -47.38 -0.57
C ALA A 5 59.37 -47.60 -1.11
N ASN A 6 59.31 -48.33 -2.24
CA ASN A 6 58.33 -49.34 -2.65
C ASN A 6 56.80 -49.09 -2.54
N SER A 7 56.15 -49.38 -3.67
CA SER A 7 54.71 -49.57 -3.88
C SER A 7 54.02 -50.52 -2.88
N ALA A 8 52.90 -50.06 -2.30
CA ALA A 8 51.85 -50.86 -1.65
C ALA A 8 50.49 -50.16 -1.86
N PRO A 9 49.35 -50.88 -1.80
CA PRO A 9 48.14 -50.48 -2.53
C PRO A 9 47.25 -49.46 -1.79
N SER A 10 46.50 -48.68 -2.59
CA SER A 10 45.27 -47.97 -2.20
C SER A 10 45.29 -47.24 -0.85
N ASN A 11 46.07 -46.16 -0.74
CA ASN A 11 46.04 -45.22 0.39
C ASN A 11 44.60 -44.74 0.67
N GLY A 12 43.89 -45.39 1.60
CA GLY A 12 42.50 -45.05 2.01
C GLY A 12 41.38 -45.30 0.98
N ILE A 13 41.72 -45.55 -0.29
CA ILE A 13 40.73 -45.76 -1.37
C ILE A 13 39.92 -47.03 -1.10
N THR A 14 40.60 -48.13 -0.74
CA THR A 14 39.97 -49.39 -0.31
C THR A 14 40.47 -49.74 1.11
N GLY A 15 39.54 -50.01 2.02
CA GLY A 15 39.85 -50.23 3.45
C GLY A 15 40.25 -48.97 4.24
N GLY A 16 40.70 -49.18 5.48
CA GLY A 16 41.11 -48.10 6.40
C GLY A 16 42.58 -47.70 6.30
N TYR A 17 42.97 -46.64 7.01
CA TYR A 17 44.33 -46.09 6.95
C TYR A 17 45.33 -46.93 7.75
N THR A 18 46.38 -47.44 7.09
CA THR A 18 47.39 -48.33 7.68
C THR A 18 48.73 -47.64 8.00
N GLY A 19 48.86 -46.35 7.72
CA GLY A 19 50.10 -45.59 7.96
C GLY A 19 50.30 -45.23 9.44
N HIS A 20 51.57 -45.14 9.86
CA HIS A 20 51.96 -44.91 11.26
C HIS A 20 52.28 -43.44 11.56
N ASN A 21 51.90 -42.49 10.69
CA ASN A 21 52.15 -41.07 10.91
C ASN A 21 51.14 -40.48 11.89
N LEU A 22 51.53 -40.39 13.17
CA LEU A 22 50.72 -39.84 14.25
C LEU A 22 50.20 -38.43 13.96
N GLY A 23 50.99 -37.57 13.32
CA GLY A 23 50.56 -36.21 12.96
C GLY A 23 49.42 -36.20 11.96
N LEU A 24 49.42 -37.13 10.99
CA LEU A 24 48.31 -37.29 10.04
C LEU A 24 47.06 -37.87 10.70
N GLN A 25 47.20 -38.87 11.57
CA GLN A 25 46.08 -39.43 12.33
C GLN A 25 45.42 -38.39 13.26
N ILE A 26 46.22 -37.55 13.93
CA ILE A 26 45.72 -36.42 14.73
C ILE A 26 45.02 -35.38 13.84
N ALA A 27 45.57 -35.05 12.68
CA ALA A 27 44.94 -34.10 11.76
C ALA A 27 43.56 -34.60 11.28
N MET A 28 43.44 -35.89 10.92
CA MET A 28 42.15 -36.52 10.57
C MET A 28 41.13 -36.40 11.70
N GLY A 29 41.50 -36.81 12.92
CA GLY A 29 40.61 -36.73 14.08
C GLY A 29 40.19 -35.29 14.40
N THR A 30 41.13 -34.34 14.30
CA THR A 30 40.86 -32.91 14.49
C THR A 30 39.88 -32.38 13.43
N PHE A 31 40.08 -32.68 12.14
CA PHE A 31 39.17 -32.21 11.08
C PHE A 31 37.77 -32.84 11.19
N THR A 32 37.66 -34.12 11.54
CA THR A 32 36.35 -34.75 11.81
C THR A 32 35.67 -34.14 13.05
N GLY A 33 36.43 -33.87 14.11
CA GLY A 33 35.93 -33.20 15.31
C GLY A 33 35.42 -31.77 15.04
N VAL A 34 36.14 -31.01 14.22
CA VAL A 34 35.72 -29.67 13.75
C VAL A 34 34.45 -29.77 12.90
N ALA A 35 34.33 -30.75 12.00
CA ALA A 35 33.13 -30.95 11.20
C ALA A 35 31.90 -31.30 12.06
N TRP A 36 32.05 -32.17 13.07
CA TRP A 36 30.98 -32.49 14.03
C TRP A 36 30.61 -31.31 14.92
N TYR A 37 31.58 -30.57 15.44
CA TYR A 37 31.33 -29.34 16.21
C TYR A 37 30.53 -28.35 15.36
N ASN A 38 31.01 -28.06 14.15
CA ASN A 38 30.37 -27.13 13.22
C ASN A 38 28.94 -27.56 12.85
N ALA A 39 28.70 -28.85 12.58
CA ALA A 39 27.38 -29.35 12.23
C ALA A 39 26.43 -29.36 13.43
N THR A 40 26.89 -29.72 14.62
CA THR A 40 26.06 -29.73 15.84
C THR A 40 25.68 -28.31 16.25
N GLU A 41 26.65 -27.39 16.24
CA GLU A 41 26.40 -25.96 16.45
C GLU A 41 25.43 -25.41 15.41
N LEU A 42 25.57 -25.76 14.12
CA LEU A 42 24.64 -25.34 13.08
C LEU A 42 23.22 -25.91 13.29
N ILE A 43 23.07 -27.17 13.74
CA ILE A 43 21.74 -27.75 14.05
C ILE A 43 21.09 -27.00 15.23
N VAL A 44 21.85 -26.71 16.29
CA VAL A 44 21.36 -25.90 17.42
C VAL A 44 20.96 -24.51 16.93
N LEU A 45 21.79 -23.85 16.13
CA LEU A 45 21.48 -22.54 15.54
C LEU A 45 20.25 -22.60 14.63
N ILE A 46 20.03 -23.65 13.84
CA ILE A 46 18.82 -23.83 13.02
C ILE A 46 17.57 -23.84 13.91
N PHE A 47 17.55 -24.62 15.00
CA PHE A 47 16.41 -24.67 15.91
C PHE A 47 16.19 -23.38 16.73
N VAL A 48 17.26 -22.61 16.99
CA VAL A 48 17.20 -21.32 17.69
C VAL A 48 16.82 -20.16 16.75
N THR A 49 17.21 -20.22 15.46
CA THR A 49 17.02 -19.12 14.49
C THR A 49 15.66 -19.17 13.78
N PHE A 50 15.11 -20.36 13.52
CA PHE A 50 13.83 -20.50 12.81
C PHE A 50 12.64 -20.53 13.78
N ARG A 51 11.74 -19.54 13.68
CA ARG A 51 10.45 -19.52 14.41
C ARG A 51 9.41 -20.51 13.86
N GLN A 52 9.53 -20.97 12.61
CA GLN A 52 8.58 -21.90 12.00
C GLN A 52 9.30 -23.08 11.32
N TYR A 53 8.97 -24.31 11.75
CA TYR A 53 9.65 -25.55 11.34
C TYR A 53 9.03 -26.26 10.12
N ARG A 54 8.16 -25.58 9.36
CA ARG A 54 7.42 -26.20 8.22
C ARG A 54 8.01 -25.90 6.84
N GLY A 55 8.91 -24.91 6.71
CA GLY A 55 9.45 -24.48 5.42
C GLY A 55 10.44 -25.46 4.77
N LEU A 56 10.39 -25.59 3.44
CA LEU A 56 11.32 -26.43 2.67
C LEU A 56 12.80 -26.06 2.87
N TYR A 57 13.09 -24.77 3.12
CA TYR A 57 14.45 -24.29 3.40
C TYR A 57 14.95 -24.69 4.80
N PHE A 58 14.08 -24.67 5.82
CA PHE A 58 14.39 -25.22 7.14
C PHE A 58 14.70 -26.72 7.03
N TRP A 59 13.84 -27.48 6.33
CA TRP A 59 14.06 -28.91 6.14
C TRP A 59 15.30 -29.22 5.28
N SER A 60 15.63 -28.43 4.26
CA SER A 60 16.85 -28.67 3.47
C SER A 60 18.13 -28.39 4.27
N LEU A 61 18.18 -27.32 5.07
CA LEU A 61 19.30 -27.03 5.98
C LEU A 61 19.45 -28.09 7.08
N LEU A 62 18.34 -28.45 7.73
CA LEU A 62 18.35 -29.45 8.81
C LEU A 62 18.72 -30.84 8.28
N VAL A 63 18.16 -31.27 7.15
CA VAL A 63 18.50 -32.56 6.52
C VAL A 63 19.96 -32.55 6.04
N SER A 64 20.46 -31.47 5.43
CA SER A 64 21.85 -31.43 4.96
C SER A 64 22.87 -31.44 6.10
N SER A 65 22.59 -30.74 7.20
CA SER A 65 23.47 -30.74 8.39
C SER A 65 23.37 -32.04 9.20
N ALA A 66 22.16 -32.48 9.55
CA ALA A 66 21.93 -33.62 10.44
C ALA A 66 21.98 -34.99 9.75
N LEU A 67 21.56 -35.09 8.49
CA LEU A 67 21.52 -36.36 7.72
C LEU A 67 22.59 -36.41 6.60
N GLY A 68 23.19 -35.28 6.23
CA GLY A 68 24.35 -35.23 5.34
C GLY A 68 25.68 -35.21 6.10
N VAL A 69 26.06 -34.06 6.67
CA VAL A 69 27.42 -33.83 7.22
C VAL A 69 27.77 -34.78 8.37
N LEU A 70 26.85 -35.03 9.30
CA LEU A 70 27.10 -35.91 10.44
C LEU A 70 27.29 -37.39 10.00
N PRO A 71 26.36 -38.04 9.26
CA PRO A 71 26.55 -39.39 8.72
C PRO A 71 27.79 -39.53 7.83
N TYR A 72 28.05 -38.56 6.95
CA TYR A 72 29.24 -38.56 6.09
C TYR A 72 30.55 -38.60 6.90
N SER A 73 30.63 -37.77 7.95
CA SER A 73 31.77 -37.72 8.85
C SER A 73 31.92 -39.00 9.69
N VAL A 74 30.80 -39.57 10.15
CA VAL A 74 30.77 -40.89 10.83
C VAL A 74 31.26 -42.01 9.91
N GLY A 75 30.77 -42.05 8.66
CA GLY A 75 31.15 -43.07 7.66
C GLY A 75 32.64 -43.06 7.36
N PHE A 76 33.26 -41.88 7.22
CA PHE A 76 34.71 -41.77 7.04
C PHE A 76 35.50 -42.15 8.30
N LEU A 77 35.07 -41.75 9.50
CA LEU A 77 35.74 -42.13 10.74
C LEU A 77 35.69 -43.65 10.96
N MET A 78 34.55 -44.29 10.69
CA MET A 78 34.39 -45.74 10.73
C MET A 78 35.23 -46.46 9.66
N LYS A 79 35.36 -45.90 8.44
CA LYS A 79 36.20 -46.44 7.36
C LYS A 79 37.68 -46.32 7.70
N PHE A 80 38.17 -45.14 8.07
CA PHE A 80 39.61 -44.89 8.23
C PHE A 80 40.21 -45.58 9.46
N PHE A 81 39.51 -45.62 10.59
CA PHE A 81 39.98 -46.27 11.83
C PHE A 81 39.54 -47.74 11.95
N GLN A 82 38.93 -48.33 10.91
CA GLN A 82 38.47 -49.73 10.87
C GLN A 82 37.57 -50.14 12.06
N LEU A 83 36.70 -49.22 12.52
CA LEU A 83 35.89 -49.39 13.74
C LEU A 83 34.72 -50.37 13.58
N THR A 84 34.50 -50.91 12.38
CA THR A 84 33.50 -51.95 12.11
C THR A 84 33.98 -52.92 11.03
N SER A 85 33.55 -54.18 11.12
CA SER A 85 33.70 -55.18 10.06
C SER A 85 32.63 -55.05 8.96
N ALA A 86 31.54 -54.33 9.23
CA ALA A 86 30.44 -54.12 8.29
C ALA A 86 30.72 -52.91 7.37
N THR A 87 31.62 -53.08 6.40
CA THR A 87 32.04 -52.03 5.45
C THR A 87 30.88 -51.37 4.71
N TRP A 88 29.78 -52.10 4.46
CA TRP A 88 28.59 -51.58 3.82
C TRP A 88 27.93 -50.44 4.60
N LEU A 89 27.90 -50.52 5.93
CA LEU A 89 27.29 -49.48 6.78
C LEU A 89 28.05 -48.16 6.63
N SER A 90 29.39 -48.23 6.70
CA SER A 90 30.26 -47.07 6.49
C SER A 90 30.08 -46.44 5.11
N VAL A 91 29.96 -47.25 4.05
CA VAL A 91 29.79 -46.74 2.67
C VAL A 91 28.38 -46.18 2.44
N THR A 92 27.32 -46.77 3.00
CA THR A 92 25.96 -46.24 2.89
C THR A 92 25.84 -44.86 3.53
N LEU A 93 26.40 -44.66 4.73
CA LEU A 93 26.41 -43.35 5.42
C LEU A 93 27.15 -42.25 4.65
N LEU A 94 28.03 -42.58 3.68
CA LEU A 94 28.71 -41.61 2.81
C LEU A 94 27.87 -41.13 1.62
N THR A 95 26.73 -41.77 1.33
CA THR A 95 26.08 -41.69 -0.01
C THR A 95 24.65 -41.16 -0.01
N VAL A 96 24.10 -40.72 1.13
CA VAL A 96 22.69 -40.32 1.26
C VAL A 96 22.52 -38.80 1.32
N GLY A 97 21.77 -38.22 0.37
CA GLY A 97 21.24 -36.85 0.47
C GLY A 97 20.65 -36.31 -0.84
N TRP A 98 19.35 -35.98 -0.88
CA TRP A 98 18.74 -35.19 -1.96
C TRP A 98 17.32 -34.67 -1.63
N ASN A 99 17.01 -33.39 -1.96
CA ASN A 99 15.73 -32.95 -2.54
C ASN A 99 15.89 -31.57 -3.26
N PRO A 100 15.47 -31.37 -4.54
CA PRO A 100 15.68 -30.09 -5.25
C PRO A 100 14.41 -29.30 -5.62
N LYS A 101 14.38 -28.01 -5.24
CA LYS A 101 13.45 -26.93 -5.69
C LYS A 101 14.13 -25.56 -5.47
N ILE A 102 14.00 -24.50 -6.28
CA ILE A 102 13.47 -24.26 -7.65
C ILE A 102 14.30 -23.12 -8.28
N LEU A 103 14.82 -23.28 -9.51
CA LEU A 103 14.98 -22.19 -10.51
C LEU A 103 15.36 -22.82 -11.87
N ARG A 104 14.57 -22.62 -12.94
CA ARG A 104 14.59 -23.53 -14.12
C ARG A 104 15.98 -23.78 -14.78
N PRO A 105 16.88 -22.79 -14.96
CA PRO A 105 18.21 -23.05 -15.54
C PRO A 105 19.18 -23.74 -14.56
N VAL A 106 19.24 -23.27 -13.31
CA VAL A 106 20.13 -23.80 -12.25
C VAL A 106 19.71 -25.22 -11.87
N LEU A 107 18.40 -25.48 -11.79
CA LEU A 107 17.82 -26.79 -11.56
C LEU A 107 18.21 -27.79 -12.67
N CYS A 108 18.25 -27.35 -13.93
CA CYS A 108 18.69 -28.20 -15.04
C CYS A 108 20.16 -28.60 -14.88
N MET A 109 21.05 -27.64 -14.59
CA MET A 109 22.47 -27.89 -14.29
C MET A 109 22.65 -28.90 -13.13
N ILE A 110 21.91 -28.73 -12.03
CA ILE A 110 21.98 -29.63 -10.86
C ILE A 110 21.49 -31.04 -11.21
N ILE A 111 20.39 -31.18 -11.96
CA ILE A 111 19.87 -32.50 -12.37
C ILE A 111 20.85 -33.20 -13.31
N VAL A 112 21.44 -32.49 -14.26
CA VAL A 112 22.47 -33.04 -15.17
C VAL A 112 23.70 -33.51 -14.39
N ASN A 113 24.18 -32.70 -13.44
CA ASN A 113 25.33 -33.08 -12.59
C ASN A 113 25.01 -34.27 -11.66
N ALA A 114 23.79 -34.37 -11.14
CA ALA A 114 23.40 -35.53 -10.34
C ALA A 114 23.39 -36.84 -11.17
N ILE A 115 22.90 -36.79 -12.41
CA ILE A 115 22.87 -37.96 -13.30
C ILE A 115 24.26 -38.33 -13.80
N LEU A 116 25.07 -37.35 -14.22
CA LEU A 116 26.37 -37.59 -14.86
C LEU A 116 27.54 -37.74 -13.88
N LEU A 117 27.49 -37.11 -12.70
CA LEU A 117 28.59 -37.11 -11.74
C LEU A 117 28.28 -37.98 -10.51
N HIS A 118 27.15 -37.77 -9.82
CA HIS A 118 26.86 -38.52 -8.59
C HIS A 118 26.60 -40.02 -8.82
N ILE A 119 25.80 -40.39 -9.83
CA ILE A 119 25.47 -41.81 -10.07
C ILE A 119 26.71 -42.64 -10.43
N PRO A 120 27.56 -42.25 -11.41
CA PRO A 120 28.72 -43.05 -11.78
C PRO A 120 29.77 -43.13 -10.66
N THR A 121 30.05 -42.02 -9.96
CA THR A 121 30.98 -42.06 -8.82
C THR A 121 30.45 -42.98 -7.72
N THR A 122 29.16 -42.92 -7.37
CA THR A 122 28.57 -43.83 -6.38
C THR A 122 28.77 -45.29 -6.76
N VAL A 123 28.43 -45.68 -8.00
CA VAL A 123 28.64 -47.05 -8.50
C VAL A 123 30.12 -47.46 -8.42
N LEU A 124 31.04 -46.56 -8.76
CA LEU A 124 32.49 -46.81 -8.70
C LEU A 124 33.03 -46.86 -7.25
N THR A 125 32.44 -46.12 -6.30
CA THR A 125 32.76 -46.19 -4.86
C THR A 125 32.40 -47.55 -4.29
N TYR A 126 31.18 -48.03 -4.55
CA TYR A 126 30.77 -49.38 -4.16
C TYR A 126 31.64 -50.43 -4.88
N GLY A 127 31.86 -50.29 -6.19
CA GLY A 127 32.72 -51.19 -6.96
C GLY A 127 34.15 -51.31 -6.40
N SER A 128 34.80 -50.19 -6.06
CA SER A 128 36.17 -50.18 -5.54
C SER A 128 36.28 -50.75 -4.13
N ASN A 129 35.26 -50.59 -3.28
CA ASN A 129 35.28 -51.07 -1.89
C ASN A 129 34.80 -52.51 -1.71
N PHE A 130 33.88 -53.01 -2.55
CA PHE A 130 33.35 -54.38 -2.47
C PHE A 130 34.01 -55.37 -3.44
N ALA A 131 34.51 -54.90 -4.58
CA ALA A 131 35.23 -55.71 -5.57
C ALA A 131 36.70 -55.26 -5.69
N SER A 132 37.36 -55.03 -4.54
CA SER A 132 38.72 -54.46 -4.44
C SER A 132 39.82 -55.25 -5.14
N SER A 133 39.58 -56.52 -5.49
CA SER A 133 40.47 -57.34 -6.33
C SER A 133 40.45 -56.97 -7.82
N ASN A 134 39.45 -56.20 -8.28
CA ASN A 134 39.33 -55.75 -9.66
C ASN A 134 39.86 -54.32 -9.80
N THR A 135 41.06 -54.20 -10.36
CA THR A 135 41.77 -52.94 -10.56
C THR A 135 41.06 -51.95 -11.47
N HIS A 136 40.12 -52.40 -12.33
CA HIS A 136 39.34 -51.50 -13.19
C HIS A 136 38.40 -50.59 -12.38
N TYR A 137 37.81 -51.06 -11.28
CA TYR A 137 36.95 -50.20 -10.45
C TYR A 137 37.75 -49.16 -9.67
N VAL A 138 38.94 -49.51 -9.16
CA VAL A 138 39.83 -48.58 -8.47
C VAL A 138 40.35 -47.51 -9.42
N ASN A 139 40.79 -47.91 -10.63
CA ASN A 139 41.24 -46.96 -11.65
C ASN A 139 40.10 -46.08 -12.18
N GLY A 140 38.90 -46.65 -12.36
CA GLY A 140 37.71 -45.91 -12.75
C GLY A 140 37.31 -44.86 -11.71
N TYR A 141 37.28 -45.23 -10.43
CA TYR A 141 37.00 -44.31 -9.33
C TYR A 141 37.99 -43.14 -9.30
N ASN A 142 39.31 -43.41 -9.36
CA ASN A 142 40.35 -42.37 -9.35
C ASN A 142 40.29 -41.37 -10.53
N VAL A 143 39.66 -41.75 -11.65
CA VAL A 143 39.43 -40.85 -12.80
C VAL A 143 38.11 -40.12 -12.63
N MET A 144 37.05 -40.82 -12.25
CA MET A 144 35.71 -40.25 -12.07
C MET A 144 35.67 -39.22 -10.94
N GLU A 145 36.40 -39.44 -9.84
CA GLU A 145 36.47 -38.52 -8.71
C GLU A 145 37.05 -37.16 -9.12
N LYS A 146 38.08 -37.13 -9.97
CA LYS A 146 38.65 -35.90 -10.54
C LYS A 146 37.70 -35.20 -11.48
N ILE A 147 36.98 -35.96 -12.31
CA ILE A 147 35.94 -35.41 -13.21
C ILE A 147 34.80 -34.80 -12.37
N GLN A 148 34.34 -35.50 -11.34
CA GLN A 148 33.33 -35.00 -10.40
C GLN A 148 33.80 -33.73 -9.69
N MET A 149 35.01 -33.73 -9.12
CA MET A 149 35.55 -32.57 -8.40
C MET A 149 35.75 -31.37 -9.32
N THR A 150 36.19 -31.59 -10.55
CA THR A 150 36.29 -30.52 -11.56
C THR A 150 34.92 -30.00 -11.98
N GLY A 151 33.94 -30.90 -12.16
CA GLY A 151 32.56 -30.54 -12.50
C GLY A 151 31.84 -29.74 -11.42
N PHE A 152 32.00 -30.13 -10.15
CA PHE A 152 31.46 -29.36 -9.02
C PHE A 152 32.23 -28.05 -8.81
N CYS A 153 33.56 -28.04 -8.90
CA CYS A 153 34.33 -26.78 -8.85
C CYS A 153 33.90 -25.79 -9.94
N LEU A 154 33.64 -26.27 -11.16
CA LEU A 154 33.09 -25.44 -12.25
C LEU A 154 31.66 -24.96 -11.96
N GLN A 155 30.79 -25.81 -11.38
CA GLN A 155 29.45 -25.43 -10.94
C GLN A 155 29.51 -24.30 -9.90
N GLU A 156 30.34 -24.47 -8.87
CA GLU A 156 30.54 -23.48 -7.79
C GLU A 156 31.10 -22.16 -8.33
N PHE A 157 31.99 -22.20 -9.33
CA PHE A 157 32.47 -20.99 -10.01
C PHE A 157 31.39 -20.29 -10.84
N ILE A 158 30.47 -21.03 -11.48
CA ILE A 158 29.34 -20.44 -12.20
C ILE A 158 28.37 -19.79 -11.21
N LEU A 159 28.03 -20.46 -10.11
CA LEU A 159 27.15 -19.92 -9.08
C LEU A 159 27.77 -18.70 -8.37
N SER A 160 29.02 -18.80 -7.93
CA SER A 160 29.77 -17.69 -7.33
C SER A 160 29.98 -16.54 -8.33
N GLY A 161 30.16 -16.86 -9.61
CA GLY A 161 30.31 -15.87 -10.68
C GLY A 161 29.04 -15.07 -10.93
N ILE A 162 27.86 -15.72 -10.95
CA ILE A 162 26.55 -15.06 -10.99
C ILE A 162 26.37 -14.18 -9.75
N TYR A 163 26.67 -14.72 -8.56
CA TYR A 163 26.53 -13.98 -7.30
C TYR A 163 27.43 -12.72 -7.25
N ILE A 164 28.69 -12.84 -7.70
CA ILE A 164 29.64 -11.72 -7.79
C ILE A 164 29.19 -10.73 -8.87
N TYR A 165 28.65 -11.18 -10.00
CA TYR A 165 28.13 -10.31 -11.06
C TYR A 165 26.97 -9.44 -10.54
N GLU A 166 25.97 -10.04 -9.91
CA GLU A 166 24.84 -9.32 -9.30
C GLU A 166 25.31 -8.39 -8.17
N THR A 167 26.20 -8.87 -7.29
CA THR A 167 26.78 -8.05 -6.21
C THR A 167 27.52 -6.82 -6.76
N LEU A 168 28.26 -6.97 -7.87
CA LEU A 168 28.96 -5.86 -8.55
C LEU A 168 27.99 -4.93 -9.30
N GLY A 169 26.88 -5.44 -9.81
CA GLY A 169 25.77 -4.64 -10.36
C GLY A 169 25.20 -3.71 -9.30
N LEU A 170 24.83 -4.26 -8.14
CA LEU A 170 24.39 -3.50 -6.97
C LEU A 170 25.45 -2.49 -6.50
N LEU A 171 26.74 -2.85 -6.52
CA LEU A 171 27.85 -1.98 -6.06
C LEU A 171 28.09 -0.78 -6.99
N ARG A 172 27.69 -0.87 -8.27
CA ARG A 172 27.71 0.24 -9.22
C ARG A 172 26.51 1.18 -9.10
N GLY A 173 25.39 0.70 -8.56
CA GLY A 173 24.16 1.47 -8.39
C GLY A 173 24.06 2.31 -7.10
N ASN A 174 24.90 2.05 -6.08
CA ASN A 174 24.67 2.59 -4.73
C ASN A 174 25.76 3.60 -4.25
N PRO A 175 25.41 4.86 -3.90
CA PRO A 175 26.36 5.88 -3.43
C PRO A 175 26.89 5.70 -2.00
N GLU A 176 26.18 4.99 -1.13
CA GLU A 176 26.41 5.07 0.32
C GLU A 176 27.69 4.38 0.83
N ARG A 177 28.23 4.86 1.95
CA ARG A 177 29.46 4.34 2.57
C ARG A 177 29.25 3.11 3.47
N GLY A 178 28.05 2.92 4.04
CA GLY A 178 27.75 1.84 4.98
C GLY A 178 27.55 0.48 4.28
N SER A 179 26.62 0.44 3.31
CA SER A 179 26.31 -0.71 2.46
C SER A 179 27.56 -1.30 1.78
N ARG A 180 28.44 -0.44 1.24
CA ARG A 180 29.72 -0.86 0.63
C ARG A 180 30.58 -1.74 1.54
N LYS A 181 30.62 -1.51 2.86
CA LYS A 181 31.43 -2.33 3.79
C LYS A 181 30.88 -3.76 3.90
N ILE A 182 29.55 -3.92 3.89
CA ILE A 182 28.90 -5.23 3.92
C ILE A 182 29.06 -5.93 2.56
N MET A 183 28.92 -5.20 1.45
CA MET A 183 29.13 -5.74 0.10
C MET A 183 30.58 -6.19 -0.14
N TYR A 184 31.58 -5.48 0.40
CA TYR A 184 32.96 -5.96 0.40
C TYR A 184 33.15 -7.22 1.25
N GLN A 185 32.44 -7.39 2.38
CA GLN A 185 32.46 -8.64 3.15
C GLN A 185 31.85 -9.79 2.33
N LEU A 186 30.68 -9.59 1.71
CA LEU A 186 30.04 -10.58 0.85
C LEU A 186 30.93 -11.01 -0.33
N LEU A 187 31.60 -10.06 -0.99
CA LEU A 187 32.54 -10.32 -2.09
C LEU A 187 33.78 -11.08 -1.61
N VAL A 188 34.34 -10.73 -0.45
CA VAL A 188 35.49 -11.44 0.15
C VAL A 188 35.11 -12.87 0.53
N ILE A 189 33.92 -13.11 1.10
CA ILE A 189 33.49 -14.47 1.46
C ILE A 189 33.31 -15.34 0.21
N ASN A 190 32.66 -14.84 -0.85
CA ASN A 190 32.54 -15.57 -2.12
C ASN A 190 33.92 -15.87 -2.74
N LEU A 191 34.87 -14.94 -2.65
CA LEU A 191 36.25 -15.16 -3.10
C LEU A 191 36.99 -16.20 -2.25
N ILE A 192 36.72 -16.29 -0.94
CA ILE A 192 37.23 -17.36 -0.07
C ILE A 192 36.64 -18.72 -0.47
N ILE A 193 35.34 -18.80 -0.78
CA ILE A 193 34.69 -20.04 -1.27
C ILE A 193 35.39 -20.55 -2.54
N ILE A 194 35.61 -19.66 -3.53
CA ILE A 194 36.36 -19.97 -4.76
C ILE A 194 37.79 -20.46 -4.45
N LEU A 195 38.52 -19.79 -3.56
CA LEU A 195 39.87 -20.20 -3.17
C LEU A 195 39.89 -21.56 -2.44
N MET A 196 38.87 -21.89 -1.67
CA MET A 196 38.73 -23.19 -1.02
C MET A 196 38.44 -24.32 -2.02
N ASP A 197 37.64 -24.06 -3.06
CA ASP A 197 37.43 -25.02 -4.16
C ASP A 197 38.69 -25.23 -5.01
N VAL A 198 39.42 -24.16 -5.34
CA VAL A 198 40.76 -24.27 -5.97
C VAL A 198 41.70 -25.08 -5.07
N GLY A 199 41.66 -24.85 -3.75
CA GLY A 199 42.44 -25.60 -2.77
C GLY A 199 42.16 -27.10 -2.78
N LEU A 200 40.88 -27.50 -2.71
CA LEU A 200 40.50 -28.92 -2.82
C LEU A 200 40.90 -29.51 -4.16
N LEU A 201 40.65 -28.79 -5.26
CA LEU A 201 41.02 -29.24 -6.61
C LEU A 201 42.53 -29.47 -6.74
N VAL A 202 43.36 -28.57 -6.19
CA VAL A 202 44.82 -28.75 -6.19
C VAL A 202 45.25 -29.99 -5.38
N VAL A 203 44.70 -30.21 -4.19
CA VAL A 203 45.05 -31.39 -3.36
C VAL A 203 44.63 -32.71 -4.05
N GLU A 204 43.47 -32.71 -4.72
CA GLU A 204 42.98 -33.84 -5.51
C GLU A 204 43.87 -34.14 -6.72
N TYR A 205 44.24 -33.12 -7.50
CA TYR A 205 45.17 -33.29 -8.63
C TYR A 205 46.61 -33.63 -8.19
N MET A 206 47.01 -33.28 -6.96
CA MET A 206 48.25 -33.76 -6.34
C MET A 206 48.19 -35.23 -5.88
N ASN A 207 47.04 -35.91 -6.00
CA ASN A 207 46.81 -37.31 -5.61
C ASN A 207 46.94 -37.59 -4.10
N PHE A 208 46.75 -36.58 -3.25
CA PHE A 208 46.77 -36.75 -1.79
C PHE A 208 45.40 -37.18 -1.23
N TYR A 209 44.77 -38.19 -1.84
CA TYR A 209 43.42 -38.69 -1.55
C TYR A 209 43.03 -38.75 -0.06
N VAL A 210 43.93 -39.22 0.80
CA VAL A 210 43.70 -39.38 2.25
C VAL A 210 43.57 -38.04 2.97
N VAL A 211 44.32 -37.02 2.52
CA VAL A 211 44.21 -35.64 3.02
C VAL A 211 43.03 -34.94 2.34
N GLU A 212 42.84 -35.16 1.04
CA GLU A 212 41.74 -34.63 0.24
C GLU A 212 40.38 -34.98 0.87
N THR A 213 40.07 -36.27 1.05
CA THR A 213 38.78 -36.75 1.58
C THR A 213 38.44 -36.21 2.97
N THR A 214 39.43 -36.00 3.83
CA THR A 214 39.22 -35.45 5.18
C THR A 214 39.16 -33.92 5.19
N LEU A 215 40.00 -33.25 4.40
CA LEU A 215 39.96 -31.80 4.20
C LEU A 215 38.66 -31.37 3.52
N LYS A 216 38.14 -32.16 2.57
CA LYS A 216 36.87 -31.99 1.86
C LYS A 216 35.69 -31.88 2.81
N GLY A 217 35.58 -32.77 3.79
CA GLY A 217 34.56 -32.69 4.84
C GLY A 217 34.67 -31.41 5.69
N ALA A 218 35.89 -31.03 6.08
CA ALA A 218 36.13 -29.78 6.81
C ALA A 218 35.78 -28.54 5.97
N VAL A 219 36.24 -28.48 4.71
CA VAL A 219 35.96 -27.40 3.75
C VAL A 219 34.47 -27.27 3.48
N TYR A 220 33.74 -28.36 3.24
CA TYR A 220 32.28 -28.29 3.09
C TYR A 220 31.56 -27.83 4.37
N SER A 221 32.04 -28.22 5.56
CA SER A 221 31.48 -27.70 6.82
C SER A 221 31.71 -26.19 7.00
N ILE A 222 32.86 -25.68 6.54
CA ILE A 222 33.18 -24.25 6.55
C ILE A 222 32.38 -23.52 5.48
N LYS A 223 32.25 -24.08 4.27
CA LYS A 223 31.39 -23.55 3.19
C LYS A 223 29.95 -23.39 3.65
N LEU A 224 29.33 -24.41 4.25
CA LEU A 224 27.96 -24.30 4.79
C LEU A 224 27.82 -23.20 5.85
N LYS A 225 28.82 -23.01 6.72
CA LYS A 225 28.85 -21.88 7.67
C LYS A 225 29.03 -20.53 6.97
N LEU A 226 29.85 -20.45 5.93
CA LEU A 226 30.05 -19.24 5.12
C LEU A 226 28.81 -18.92 4.28
N GLU A 227 28.10 -19.92 3.74
CA GLU A 227 26.82 -19.77 3.06
C GLU A 227 25.72 -19.33 4.02
N PHE A 228 25.65 -19.87 5.24
CA PHE A 228 24.75 -19.37 6.28
C PHE A 228 25.10 -17.94 6.70
N ALA A 229 26.38 -17.59 6.79
CA ALA A 229 26.81 -16.22 7.08
C ALA A 229 26.54 -15.25 5.92
N VAL A 230 26.77 -15.67 4.67
CA VAL A 230 26.48 -14.91 3.44
C VAL A 230 24.98 -14.75 3.26
N LEU A 231 24.17 -15.79 3.46
CA LEU A 231 22.72 -15.69 3.35
C LEU A 231 22.12 -15.00 4.58
N GLY A 232 22.72 -15.09 5.77
CA GLY A 232 22.34 -14.29 6.92
C GLY A 232 22.68 -12.82 6.73
N GLN A 233 23.83 -12.50 6.15
CA GLN A 233 24.19 -11.15 5.73
C GLN A 233 23.39 -10.68 4.51
N LEU A 234 22.98 -11.57 3.60
CA LEU A 234 22.14 -11.25 2.45
C LEU A 234 20.70 -11.06 2.90
N ILE A 235 20.15 -11.87 3.81
CA ILE A 235 18.84 -11.67 4.43
C ILE A 235 18.87 -10.39 5.28
N ARG A 236 19.99 -10.09 5.95
CA ARG A 236 20.18 -8.76 6.55
C ARG A 236 20.21 -7.68 5.46
N LEU A 237 20.94 -7.87 4.37
CA LEU A 237 20.96 -6.99 3.18
C LEU A 237 19.73 -7.20 2.25
N VAL A 238 18.69 -7.89 2.74
CA VAL A 238 17.36 -8.15 2.13
C VAL A 238 16.23 -7.86 3.18
N ARG A 239 16.60 -7.32 4.35
CA ARG A 239 15.71 -6.77 5.40
C ARG A 239 16.08 -5.35 5.82
N THR A 240 17.38 -5.03 5.84
CA THR A 240 17.98 -3.69 6.04
C THR A 240 17.96 -2.81 4.78
N HIS A 241 17.30 -3.13 3.67
CA HIS A 241 17.56 -4.33 2.86
C HIS A 241 16.24 -4.92 2.29
N GLY A 242 15.09 -4.74 2.93
CA GLY A 242 13.82 -4.92 2.21
C GLY A 242 13.75 -3.90 1.06
N TRP A 243 12.99 -4.18 0.00
CA TRP A 243 12.72 -3.20 -1.07
C TRP A 243 12.13 -1.90 -0.45
N ASN A 244 12.70 -0.69 -0.40
CA ASN A 244 13.91 -0.10 -0.99
C ASN A 244 15.21 -0.35 -0.23
N ASN A 245 16.31 -0.58 -0.96
CA ASN A 245 17.61 -0.92 -0.38
C ASN A 245 18.40 0.26 0.21
N ASN A 246 17.71 1.11 0.98
CA ASN A 246 18.28 2.09 1.90
C ASN A 246 18.23 1.58 3.35
N PRO A 247 19.10 2.12 4.24
CA PRO A 247 19.46 1.43 5.47
C PRO A 247 18.68 1.88 6.70
N GLN A 248 18.51 0.93 7.62
CA GLN A 248 18.06 1.18 8.98
C GLN A 248 19.13 1.89 9.83
N PRO A 249 18.82 2.95 10.59
CA PRO A 249 19.76 3.60 11.51
C PRO A 249 19.95 2.79 12.80
N THR A 250 21.04 3.07 13.51
CA THR A 250 21.30 2.53 14.86
C THR A 250 21.58 3.71 15.80
N ILE A 251 20.81 3.85 16.88
CA ILE A 251 21.23 4.67 18.02
C ILE A 251 22.07 3.79 18.95
N THR A 252 23.27 4.28 19.29
CA THR A 252 23.91 3.95 20.57
C THR A 252 24.34 5.25 21.26
N SER A 253 23.74 5.53 22.41
CA SER A 253 24.52 5.82 23.62
C SER A 253 24.49 4.54 24.45
N GLU A 254 25.55 4.11 25.13
CA GLU A 254 26.38 4.95 25.98
C GLU A 254 27.90 4.88 25.74
N SER A 255 28.57 5.80 26.43
CA SER A 255 29.98 6.12 26.30
C SER A 255 30.94 5.16 27.03
N SER A 256 32.19 5.20 26.56
CA SER A 256 33.45 4.82 27.23
C SER A 256 33.96 3.38 27.09
N HIS A 257 35.17 3.29 26.52
CA HIS A 257 35.90 2.07 26.19
C HIS A 257 36.35 1.24 27.40
N SER A 258 36.15 -0.07 27.33
CA SER A 258 37.13 -1.05 27.82
C SER A 258 37.09 -2.31 26.94
N LEU A 259 38.22 -2.98 26.73
CA LEU A 259 38.32 -4.13 25.82
C LEU A 259 37.84 -5.42 26.51
N ALA A 260 36.91 -6.13 25.90
CA ALA A 260 36.55 -7.51 26.23
C ALA A 260 36.40 -8.35 24.95
N PRO A 261 36.98 -9.57 24.88
CA PRO A 261 36.82 -10.46 23.74
C PRO A 261 35.53 -11.30 23.83
N ASN A 262 34.99 -11.69 22.67
CA ASN A 262 33.84 -12.59 22.46
C ASN A 262 32.45 -12.02 22.85
N ALA A 263 31.87 -11.22 21.95
CA ALA A 263 30.41 -11.02 21.89
C ALA A 263 29.81 -11.93 20.79
N LEU A 264 28.72 -12.63 21.10
CA LEU A 264 27.99 -13.50 20.16
C LEU A 264 27.08 -12.67 19.24
N PRO A 265 26.74 -13.14 18.02
CA PRO A 265 25.90 -12.39 17.09
C PRO A 265 24.41 -12.39 17.44
N ASP A 266 23.73 -11.33 16.99
CA ASP A 266 22.36 -10.90 17.30
C ASP A 266 21.19 -11.83 16.86
N PHE A 267 21.51 -13.06 16.41
CA PHE A 267 20.51 -14.11 16.10
C PHE A 267 20.53 -15.25 17.14
N VAL A 268 21.36 -15.15 18.18
CA VAL A 268 21.37 -16.07 19.32
C VAL A 268 20.58 -15.45 20.46
N ASP A 269 19.37 -15.95 20.70
CA ASP A 269 18.56 -15.54 21.84
C ASP A 269 19.19 -16.02 23.17
N ALA A 270 19.86 -15.09 23.85
CA ALA A 270 20.54 -15.34 25.12
C ALA A 270 19.57 -15.64 26.29
N SER A 271 18.28 -15.32 26.16
CA SER A 271 17.29 -15.55 27.23
C SER A 271 17.11 -17.03 27.55
N ARG A 272 17.34 -17.92 26.57
CA ARG A 272 17.27 -19.39 26.73
C ARG A 272 18.50 -20.01 27.39
N ILE A 273 19.59 -19.26 27.55
CA ILE A 273 20.85 -19.75 28.15
C ILE A 273 20.95 -19.36 29.64
N ALA A 274 20.30 -18.27 30.05
CA ALA A 274 20.33 -17.75 31.42
C ALA A 274 19.13 -18.21 32.27
N SER A 275 19.07 -19.50 32.59
CA SER A 275 18.27 -19.98 33.75
C SER A 275 19.20 -20.40 34.89
N ASP A 276 19.02 -19.79 36.06
CA ASP A 276 19.84 -20.05 37.24
C ASP A 276 19.57 -21.48 37.77
N VAL A 277 20.58 -22.33 37.69
CA VAL A 277 20.50 -23.76 38.05
C VAL A 277 20.66 -23.99 39.57
N THR A 278 20.75 -22.93 40.40
CA THR A 278 21.11 -23.05 41.82
C THR A 278 19.95 -22.98 42.83
N HIS A 279 18.72 -22.66 42.40
CA HIS A 279 17.55 -22.62 43.28
C HIS A 279 16.31 -23.37 42.74
N PRO A 280 15.73 -24.33 43.50
CA PRO A 280 14.49 -25.00 43.12
C PRO A 280 13.25 -24.22 43.57
N THR A 281 12.37 -23.84 42.64
CA THR A 281 11.07 -23.24 42.94
C THR A 281 9.98 -24.30 43.22
N PRO A 282 8.92 -23.99 44.02
CA PRO A 282 8.04 -25.01 44.58
C PRO A 282 6.88 -25.43 43.65
N ARG A 283 6.36 -26.65 43.84
CA ARG A 283 5.24 -27.21 43.06
C ARG A 283 3.86 -26.64 43.44
N PRO A 284 3.00 -26.29 42.47
CA PRO A 284 1.56 -26.19 42.65
C PRO A 284 0.84 -27.55 42.50
N SER A 285 -0.37 -27.64 43.07
CA SER A 285 -1.26 -28.82 43.00
C SER A 285 -2.17 -28.80 41.77
N LYS A 286 -2.62 -30.00 41.34
CA LYS A 286 -3.42 -30.23 40.12
C LYS A 286 -4.76 -29.46 40.08
N SER A 287 -4.96 -28.67 39.03
CA SER A 287 -6.26 -28.43 38.40
C SER A 287 -6.16 -28.83 36.91
N HIS A 288 -7.26 -29.29 36.32
CA HIS A 288 -7.28 -29.66 34.90
C HIS A 288 -7.38 -28.42 34.02
N GLN A 289 -6.36 -28.17 33.19
CA GLN A 289 -6.44 -27.33 32.00
C GLN A 289 -5.95 -28.15 30.79
N HIS A 290 -6.70 -28.10 29.70
CA HIS A 290 -6.28 -28.63 28.40
C HIS A 290 -5.54 -27.51 27.64
N PRO A 291 -4.57 -27.83 26.76
CA PRO A 291 -3.66 -26.82 26.21
C PRO A 291 -4.33 -25.94 25.14
N LEU A 292 -3.96 -24.67 25.15
CA LEU A 292 -4.08 -23.77 24.01
C LEU A 292 -2.81 -23.90 23.16
N ASP A 293 -2.96 -23.84 21.83
CA ASP A 293 -1.85 -23.90 20.88
C ASP A 293 -1.09 -22.55 20.78
N ASP A 294 0.20 -22.64 20.44
CA ASP A 294 1.13 -21.53 20.25
C ASP A 294 0.98 -20.82 18.88
N ASP A 295 1.44 -19.56 18.85
CA ASP A 295 1.99 -18.80 17.71
C ASP A 295 1.19 -18.61 16.40
N MET A 296 0.87 -17.34 16.09
CA MET A 296 1.42 -16.74 14.86
C MET A 296 1.49 -15.19 14.89
N ASP A 297 2.71 -14.65 14.97
CA ASP A 297 2.99 -13.21 14.86
C ASP A 297 2.90 -12.67 13.42
N ALA A 298 2.07 -11.63 13.25
CA ALA A 298 2.25 -10.41 12.46
C ALA A 298 3.12 -10.41 11.18
N ILE A 299 2.47 -10.16 10.03
CA ILE A 299 3.03 -9.42 8.87
C ILE A 299 1.94 -8.51 8.32
N SER A 300 2.12 -7.19 8.32
CA SER A 300 1.17 -6.29 7.66
C SER A 300 1.81 -5.06 7.02
N VAL A 301 1.65 -5.01 5.70
CA VAL A 301 1.07 -3.90 4.93
C VAL A 301 1.42 -2.48 5.39
N ALA A 302 2.55 -2.00 4.86
CA ALA A 302 2.74 -0.63 4.40
C ALA A 302 3.52 -0.70 3.06
N MET A 303 3.42 0.35 2.24
CA MET A 303 3.95 0.49 0.86
C MET A 303 3.18 -0.26 -0.26
N PHE A 304 2.34 0.51 -0.97
CA PHE A 304 2.21 0.40 -2.43
C PHE A 304 3.05 1.52 -3.05
N GLU A 305 4.25 1.19 -3.53
CA GLU A 305 5.02 1.98 -4.50
C GLU A 305 6.24 1.17 -4.98
N HIS A 306 6.90 1.66 -6.04
CA HIS A 306 8.09 1.10 -6.73
C HIS A 306 7.88 0.00 -7.79
N SER A 307 8.02 0.42 -9.05
CA SER A 307 8.66 -0.36 -10.12
C SER A 307 9.70 0.53 -10.82
N PRO A 308 10.94 0.06 -11.06
CA PRO A 308 12.02 0.89 -11.61
C PRO A 308 11.98 1.00 -13.15
N PRO A 309 12.54 2.06 -13.74
CA PRO A 309 12.67 2.21 -15.19
C PRO A 309 13.80 1.37 -15.80
N LEU A 310 13.59 0.88 -17.03
CA LEU A 310 14.61 0.18 -17.84
C LEU A 310 15.56 1.16 -18.57
N PRO A 311 16.82 0.76 -18.87
CA PRO A 311 17.84 1.68 -19.35
C PRO A 311 17.78 1.95 -20.87
N TYR A 312 18.04 3.21 -21.25
CA TYR A 312 18.23 3.64 -22.64
C TYR A 312 19.55 3.12 -23.24
N HIS A 313 19.52 2.71 -24.52
CA HIS A 313 20.70 2.39 -25.31
C HIS A 313 21.31 3.66 -25.95
N GLU A 314 22.64 3.83 -25.84
CA GLU A 314 23.40 4.84 -26.59
C GLU A 314 23.40 4.60 -28.12
N PRO A 315 23.30 5.65 -28.94
CA PRO A 315 23.81 5.68 -30.31
C PRO A 315 25.20 6.35 -30.40
N ARG A 316 26.07 5.78 -31.25
CA ARG A 316 27.40 6.34 -31.61
C ARG A 316 27.31 7.37 -32.77
N PRO A 317 28.40 8.11 -33.10
CA PRO A 317 28.33 9.57 -33.28
C PRO A 317 28.15 10.10 -34.71
N GLU A 318 28.07 11.44 -34.76
CA GLU A 318 28.01 12.40 -35.89
C GLU A 318 28.68 12.03 -37.23
N PRO A 319 28.27 12.76 -38.28
CA PRO A 319 29.27 13.57 -39.00
C PRO A 319 28.89 15.06 -39.21
N THR A 320 29.59 15.94 -38.49
CA THR A 320 30.31 17.14 -38.99
C THR A 320 29.70 18.17 -39.98
N TYR A 321 29.85 19.45 -39.57
CA TYR A 321 30.06 20.68 -40.36
C TYR A 321 28.94 21.23 -41.27
N HIS A 322 28.41 22.41 -40.92
CA HIS A 322 28.89 23.68 -41.54
C HIS A 322 28.39 24.96 -40.82
N GLN A 323 29.33 25.86 -40.49
CA GLN A 323 29.09 27.29 -40.18
C GLN A 323 29.10 28.12 -41.48
N PRO A 324 28.43 29.30 -41.55
CA PRO A 324 29.19 30.55 -41.32
C PRO A 324 28.44 31.80 -40.74
N ARG A 325 29.16 32.51 -39.85
CA ARG A 325 29.25 33.99 -39.59
C ARG A 325 28.27 35.00 -40.23
N ARG A 326 27.78 35.95 -39.41
CA ARG A 326 28.11 37.43 -39.35
C ARG A 326 27.12 38.15 -38.39
N GLU A 327 27.53 38.89 -37.35
CA GLU A 327 28.18 40.23 -37.25
C GLU A 327 27.22 41.46 -37.24
N SER A 328 27.41 42.35 -36.24
CA SER A 328 27.10 43.81 -36.24
C SER A 328 25.62 44.29 -36.14
N THR A 329 25.27 45.47 -35.61
CA THR A 329 25.67 46.29 -34.42
C THR A 329 24.67 47.46 -34.22
N TYR A 330 24.59 48.05 -33.02
CA TYR A 330 24.10 49.40 -32.63
C TYR A 330 22.93 50.12 -33.35
N HIS A 331 21.97 50.64 -32.57
CA HIS A 331 21.69 52.09 -32.52
C HIS A 331 20.88 52.53 -31.28
N GLU A 332 21.31 53.64 -30.65
CA GLU A 332 20.57 54.45 -29.66
C GLU A 332 19.96 55.71 -30.35
N ILE A 333 19.28 56.58 -29.56
CA ILE A 333 18.81 57.99 -29.80
C ILE A 333 17.30 58.14 -30.13
N ILE A 334 16.44 59.02 -29.51
CA ILE A 334 16.54 59.93 -28.33
C ILE A 334 15.19 60.70 -28.02
N TRP A 335 15.07 61.34 -26.83
CA TRP A 335 14.13 62.46 -26.42
C TRP A 335 12.58 62.20 -26.42
N MET A 336 11.70 62.87 -25.62
CA MET A 336 11.80 64.13 -24.86
C MET A 336 10.81 64.29 -23.65
N SER A 337 11.33 64.78 -22.51
CA SER A 337 10.84 65.85 -21.58
C SER A 337 9.56 65.80 -20.70
N GLY A 338 9.75 66.24 -19.43
CA GLY A 338 8.71 66.75 -18.50
C GLY A 338 9.30 67.20 -17.15
N TYR A 339 9.42 68.52 -16.90
CA TYR A 339 10.23 69.15 -15.82
C TYR A 339 9.39 69.95 -14.79
N ILE A 340 9.99 70.19 -13.59
CA ILE A 340 9.76 71.27 -12.57
C ILE A 340 8.68 70.95 -11.50
N SER A 341 8.85 71.11 -10.17
CA SER A 341 9.60 72.12 -9.37
C SER A 341 10.03 71.66 -7.95
N ALA A 342 11.23 72.09 -7.52
CA ALA A 342 11.66 72.80 -6.27
C ALA A 342 10.78 72.79 -4.97
N HIS A 343 11.31 72.95 -3.73
CA HIS A 343 12.66 73.36 -3.25
C HIS A 343 12.89 73.08 -1.72
N ASN A 344 14.15 72.77 -1.33
CA ASN A 344 14.85 73.02 -0.04
C ASN A 344 14.23 72.63 1.34
N HIS A 345 14.97 72.43 2.46
CA HIS A 345 16.34 72.82 2.85
C HIS A 345 17.07 71.73 3.68
N GLN A 346 18.40 71.90 3.81
CA GLN A 346 19.36 71.06 4.58
C GLN A 346 19.20 71.18 6.11
N VAL A 347 19.71 70.18 6.87
CA VAL A 347 20.79 70.30 7.92
C VAL A 347 21.25 68.88 8.33
N ASN A 348 22.50 68.74 8.77
CA ASN A 348 23.19 67.49 9.16
C ASN A 348 23.91 67.73 10.53
N PRO A 349 24.62 66.75 11.13
CA PRO A 349 24.18 65.65 12.01
C PRO A 349 24.58 65.86 13.51
N SER A 350 24.12 64.99 14.44
CA SER A 350 24.87 64.72 15.70
C SER A 350 24.46 63.44 16.47
N MET A 351 25.40 62.93 17.27
CA MET A 351 25.35 61.72 18.09
C MET A 351 24.29 61.74 19.21
N GLY A 352 23.77 60.55 19.56
CA GLY A 352 23.06 60.32 20.83
C GLY A 352 22.86 58.83 21.15
N ARG A 353 23.70 58.27 22.04
CA ARG A 353 23.47 56.93 22.61
C ARG A 353 22.21 56.95 23.49
N HIS A 354 21.27 56.05 23.25
CA HIS A 354 20.22 55.73 24.23
C HIS A 354 20.16 54.23 24.49
N HIS A 355 20.33 53.84 25.76
CA HIS A 355 19.82 52.57 26.26
C HIS A 355 18.29 52.63 26.25
N PHE A 356 17.62 51.63 25.70
CA PHE A 356 16.19 51.42 25.90
C PHE A 356 15.92 50.00 26.37
N LEU A 357 15.25 49.91 27.51
CA LEU A 357 14.51 48.72 27.93
C LEU A 357 13.29 48.62 27.01
N ALA A 358 13.16 47.52 26.26
CA ALA A 358 12.01 47.26 25.41
C ALA A 358 11.12 46.20 26.06
N PHE A 359 9.89 46.58 26.41
CA PHE A 359 8.79 45.63 26.58
C PHE A 359 8.37 45.16 25.18
N SER A 360 8.55 43.87 24.89
CA SER A 360 8.09 43.28 23.63
C SER A 360 6.57 43.04 23.68
N ALA A 361 5.79 44.06 23.32
CA ALA A 361 4.42 43.83 22.88
C ALA A 361 4.47 43.21 21.47
N LEU A 362 3.92 41.99 21.33
CA LEU A 362 3.72 41.35 20.03
C LEU A 362 2.67 42.15 19.24
N ALA A 363 3.15 43.05 18.37
CA ALA A 363 2.33 43.70 17.37
C ALA A 363 2.12 42.75 16.20
N ALA A 364 1.21 41.78 16.37
CA ALA A 364 0.78 40.92 15.27
C ALA A 364 0.26 41.79 14.11
N ALA A 365 0.78 41.55 12.90
CA ALA A 365 0.15 42.08 11.70
C ALA A 365 -1.26 41.50 11.61
N ALA A 366 -2.28 42.35 11.53
CA ALA A 366 -3.66 41.89 11.46
C ALA A 366 -3.84 41.03 10.20
N ALA A 367 -4.46 39.85 10.38
CA ALA A 367 -4.83 38.97 9.28
C ALA A 367 -5.70 39.72 8.24
N PRO A 368 -5.69 39.30 6.97
CA PRO A 368 -6.70 39.75 6.01
C PRO A 368 -8.09 39.55 6.60
N SER A 369 -8.88 40.63 6.68
CA SER A 369 -10.20 40.57 7.30
C SER A 369 -11.12 39.68 6.46
N CYS A 370 -11.45 38.50 6.96
CA CYS A 370 -12.35 37.60 6.24
C CYS A 370 -13.74 38.24 6.07
N PRO A 371 -14.32 38.17 4.86
CA PRO A 371 -15.62 38.79 4.57
C PRO A 371 -16.81 38.03 5.19
N SER A 372 -16.59 36.77 5.60
CA SER A 372 -17.55 35.89 6.25
C SER A 372 -17.04 35.46 7.63
N THR A 373 -17.97 35.10 8.52
CA THR A 373 -17.65 34.39 9.76
C THR A 373 -16.99 33.04 9.45
N PRO A 374 -16.05 32.56 10.28
CA PRO A 374 -15.51 31.19 10.16
C PRO A 374 -16.61 30.14 10.24
N THR A 375 -16.44 29.04 9.50
CA THR A 375 -17.22 27.82 9.63
C THR A 375 -16.59 26.95 10.72
N THR A 376 -17.42 26.43 11.63
CA THR A 376 -16.98 25.58 12.74
C THR A 376 -17.93 24.41 12.94
N LEU A 377 -17.43 23.19 12.86
CA LEU A 377 -18.21 21.95 13.00
C LEU A 377 -17.56 21.05 14.05
N HIS A 378 -18.34 20.56 15.02
CA HIS A 378 -17.87 19.63 16.06
C HIS A 378 -18.63 18.31 15.96
N LEU A 379 -17.88 17.23 15.74
CA LEU A 379 -18.38 15.88 15.51
C LEU A 379 -17.79 14.93 16.58
N PRO A 380 -18.47 14.78 17.73
CA PRO A 380 -18.06 13.83 18.77
C PRO A 380 -18.37 12.39 18.35
N ASP A 381 -17.37 11.53 18.47
CA ASP A 381 -17.45 10.08 18.22
C ASP A 381 -16.46 9.38 19.17
N ALA A 382 -16.87 9.25 20.44
CA ALA A 382 -16.01 8.83 21.54
C ALA A 382 -15.25 7.51 21.24
N PRO A 383 -13.95 7.40 21.57
CA PRO A 383 -13.12 8.31 22.39
C PRO A 383 -12.56 9.56 21.66
N TYR A 384 -13.09 9.88 20.48
CA TYR A 384 -12.57 10.91 19.59
C TYR A 384 -13.47 12.15 19.48
N HIS A 385 -12.88 13.33 19.54
CA HIS A 385 -13.56 14.62 19.32
C HIS A 385 -12.96 15.30 18.09
N ASN A 386 -13.74 15.39 17.01
CA ASN A 386 -13.31 15.99 15.75
C ASN A 386 -13.86 17.42 15.66
N PHE A 387 -12.97 18.41 15.59
CA PHE A 387 -13.30 19.81 15.41
C PHE A 387 -12.79 20.26 14.04
N PHE A 388 -13.67 20.79 13.21
CA PHE A 388 -13.33 21.39 11.92
C PHE A 388 -13.46 22.89 12.06
N TYR A 389 -12.46 23.61 11.57
CA TYR A 389 -12.46 25.06 11.51
C TYR A 389 -12.04 25.47 10.09
N SER A 390 -12.75 26.41 9.48
CA SER A 390 -12.25 27.08 8.29
C SER A 390 -12.70 28.53 8.17
N ASP A 391 -11.84 29.35 7.59
CA ASP A 391 -12.11 30.73 7.21
C ASP A 391 -11.47 31.05 5.85
N CYS A 392 -11.31 32.34 5.52
CA CYS A 392 -10.70 32.74 4.26
C CYS A 392 -9.16 32.57 4.20
N ASN A 393 -8.53 32.27 5.35
CA ASN A 393 -7.08 32.16 5.50
C ASN A 393 -6.64 30.70 5.71
N THR A 394 -7.43 29.87 6.42
CA THR A 394 -7.06 28.48 6.69
C THR A 394 -8.26 27.54 6.74
N ALA A 395 -8.04 26.25 6.44
CA ALA A 395 -8.94 25.16 6.73
C ALA A 395 -8.18 24.07 7.49
N VAL A 396 -8.74 23.56 8.58
CA VAL A 396 -8.06 22.66 9.50
C VAL A 396 -9.04 21.74 10.22
N GLN A 397 -8.62 20.51 10.46
CA GLN A 397 -9.27 19.60 11.39
C GLN A 397 -8.35 19.39 12.60
N VAL A 398 -8.92 19.51 13.80
CA VAL A 398 -8.27 19.17 15.06
C VAL A 398 -8.98 17.96 15.65
N VAL A 399 -8.23 16.91 15.97
CA VAL A 399 -8.78 15.70 16.61
C VAL A 399 -8.14 15.52 17.98
N VAL A 400 -8.98 15.47 19.02
CA VAL A 400 -8.55 15.16 20.39
C VAL A 400 -9.08 13.78 20.78
N THR A 401 -8.18 12.91 21.21
CA THR A 401 -8.51 11.58 21.75
C THR A 401 -8.34 11.59 23.25
N SER A 402 -9.33 11.09 23.99
CA SER A 402 -9.26 10.86 25.43
C SER A 402 -9.77 9.47 25.77
N PRO A 403 -8.99 8.64 26.50
CA PRO A 403 -9.46 7.34 26.94
C PRO A 403 -10.71 7.43 27.83
N GLN A 404 -11.65 6.50 27.64
CA GLN A 404 -12.80 6.29 28.49
C GLN A 404 -12.57 5.12 29.46
N SER A 405 -13.46 4.93 30.42
CA SER A 405 -13.35 3.89 31.47
C SER A 405 -13.30 2.45 30.95
N ASP A 406 -13.79 2.24 29.73
CA ASP A 406 -13.92 0.99 28.99
C ASP A 406 -13.03 0.95 27.73
N SER A 407 -12.23 1.99 27.47
CA SER A 407 -11.31 2.01 26.34
C SER A 407 -10.15 1.03 26.53
N ASP A 408 -9.79 0.32 25.47
CA ASP A 408 -8.53 -0.41 25.42
C ASP A 408 -7.36 0.58 25.39
N LEU A 409 -6.64 0.67 26.52
CA LEU A 409 -5.52 1.57 26.74
C LEU A 409 -4.25 1.16 25.96
N SER A 410 -4.23 0.00 25.31
CA SER A 410 -3.16 -0.39 24.38
C SER A 410 -3.35 0.24 22.99
N VAL A 411 -4.57 0.63 22.64
CA VAL A 411 -4.94 1.26 21.35
C VAL A 411 -5.29 2.74 21.52
N THR A 412 -5.92 3.11 22.64
CA THR A 412 -6.44 4.45 22.91
C THR A 412 -5.54 5.20 23.88
N ALA A 413 -4.66 6.05 23.33
CA ALA A 413 -3.81 6.97 24.08
C ALA A 413 -4.30 8.43 23.97
N PRO A 414 -4.11 9.28 25.00
CA PRO A 414 -4.36 10.72 24.90
C PRO A 414 -3.52 11.34 23.78
N ARG A 415 -4.17 11.92 22.76
CA ARG A 415 -3.47 12.53 21.61
C ARG A 415 -4.18 13.75 21.03
N LEU A 416 -3.40 14.68 20.51
CA LEU A 416 -3.84 15.84 19.74
C LEU A 416 -3.29 15.74 18.32
N ILE A 417 -4.18 15.72 17.33
CA ILE A 417 -3.88 15.83 15.90
C ILE A 417 -4.37 17.19 15.40
N VAL A 418 -3.56 17.89 14.61
CA VAL A 418 -3.94 19.05 13.81
C VAL A 418 -3.62 18.72 12.35
N ALA A 419 -4.58 18.90 11.44
CA ALA A 419 -4.50 18.37 10.08
C ALA A 419 -5.01 19.41 9.06
N TRP A 420 -4.17 19.75 8.08
CA TRP A 420 -4.46 20.72 7.04
C TRP A 420 -4.58 20.08 5.64
N PRO A 421 -5.66 20.38 4.89
CA PRO A 421 -5.83 20.03 3.48
C PRO A 421 -4.70 20.49 2.56
N ALA A 422 -4.19 21.69 2.80
CA ALA A 422 -3.10 22.27 2.03
C ALA A 422 -1.78 21.56 2.37
N GLY A 423 -1.11 21.05 1.33
CA GLY A 423 0.10 20.24 1.49
C GLY A 423 -0.12 18.84 2.08
N ASN A 424 -1.37 18.38 2.29
CA ASN A 424 -1.70 17.11 2.95
C ASN A 424 -0.87 16.90 4.24
N SER A 425 -0.92 17.90 5.13
CA SER A 425 0.06 18.10 6.20
C SER A 425 -0.58 18.18 7.58
N GLY A 426 0.21 17.96 8.64
CA GLY A 426 -0.31 17.98 9.99
C GLY A 426 0.74 17.87 11.11
N VAL A 427 0.22 17.89 12.33
CA VAL A 427 0.96 17.63 13.55
C VAL A 427 0.21 16.58 14.36
N CYS A 428 0.91 15.60 14.91
CA CYS A 428 0.36 14.63 15.86
C CYS A 428 1.20 14.65 17.15
N THR A 429 0.56 14.62 18.30
CA THR A 429 1.23 14.57 19.61
C THR A 429 0.56 13.56 20.52
N PHE A 430 1.36 12.69 21.13
CA PHE A 430 0.93 11.73 22.16
C PHE A 430 1.32 12.20 23.55
N PHE A 431 0.44 11.98 24.52
CA PHE A 431 0.63 12.37 25.92
C PHE A 431 0.42 11.19 26.88
N GLU A 432 1.29 11.09 27.87
CA GLU A 432 1.20 10.12 28.96
C GLU A 432 1.00 10.81 30.32
N PRO A 433 0.31 10.17 31.28
CA PRO A 433 0.17 10.70 32.63
C PRO A 433 1.51 10.63 33.38
N GLN A 434 1.95 11.77 33.95
CA GLN A 434 3.21 11.85 34.72
C GLN A 434 3.24 10.93 35.96
N ASN A 435 2.07 10.52 36.47
CA ASN A 435 1.95 9.61 37.61
C ASN A 435 2.18 8.12 37.24
N GLY A 436 2.32 7.79 35.95
CA GLY A 436 2.51 6.42 35.44
C GLY A 436 1.26 5.53 35.47
N VAL A 437 0.06 6.08 35.70
CA VAL A 437 -1.21 5.34 35.78
C VAL A 437 -1.96 5.49 34.46
N ASN A 438 -1.81 4.51 33.56
CA ASN A 438 -2.50 4.50 32.27
C ASN A 438 -4.01 4.76 32.41
N GLY A 439 -4.56 5.58 31.52
CA GLY A 439 -5.96 6.02 31.56
C GLY A 439 -6.29 7.13 32.57
N SER A 440 -5.36 7.56 33.44
CA SER A 440 -5.65 8.67 34.37
C SER A 440 -5.61 10.06 33.70
N LEU A 441 -4.92 10.18 32.56
CA LEU A 441 -4.85 11.42 31.79
C LEU A 441 -6.03 11.52 30.81
N SER A 442 -6.82 12.58 30.94
CA SER A 442 -7.78 13.02 29.94
C SER A 442 -7.42 14.42 29.45
N ILE A 443 -7.55 14.61 28.14
CA ILE A 443 -7.38 15.88 27.43
C ILE A 443 -8.67 16.33 26.74
N GLU A 444 -8.98 17.61 26.81
CA GLU A 444 -10.15 18.20 26.15
C GLU A 444 -9.83 19.59 25.58
N LEU A 445 -10.49 19.97 24.48
CA LEU A 445 -10.51 21.38 24.05
C LEU A 445 -11.60 22.13 24.81
N VAL A 446 -11.27 23.34 25.26
CA VAL A 446 -12.17 24.16 26.08
C VAL A 446 -12.39 25.53 25.46
N ASN A 447 -13.62 26.02 25.54
CA ASN A 447 -13.95 27.38 25.10
C ASN A 447 -13.22 28.41 25.96
N SER A 448 -12.64 29.41 25.31
CA SER A 448 -11.83 30.45 25.96
C SER A 448 -12.03 31.81 25.28
N THR A 449 -11.28 32.82 25.73
CA THR A 449 -11.23 34.13 25.05
C THR A 449 -10.45 34.10 23.73
N ILE A 450 -9.79 32.98 23.40
CA ILE A 450 -9.02 32.80 22.17
C ILE A 450 -9.92 32.21 21.08
N GLY A 451 -10.72 31.20 21.42
CA GLY A 451 -11.59 30.50 20.48
C GLY A 451 -12.70 29.73 21.20
N SER A 452 -13.71 29.29 20.46
CA SER A 452 -14.85 28.53 21.00
C SER A 452 -15.12 27.26 20.18
N PRO A 453 -14.25 26.23 20.25
CA PRO A 453 -13.02 26.17 21.05
C PRO A 453 -11.74 26.57 20.28
N LEU A 454 -11.85 26.77 18.96
CA LEU A 454 -10.73 27.08 18.05
C LEU A 454 -10.83 28.51 17.47
N ALA A 455 -9.69 29.03 17.01
CA ALA A 455 -9.57 30.21 16.16
C ALA A 455 -8.37 30.08 15.21
N ALA A 456 -8.38 30.79 14.08
CA ALA A 456 -7.22 30.86 13.19
C ALA A 456 -6.04 31.63 13.81
N THR A 457 -4.82 31.28 13.39
CA THR A 457 -3.64 32.13 13.52
C THR A 457 -3.14 32.57 12.14
N TYR A 458 -2.52 33.74 12.11
CA TYR A 458 -1.89 34.32 10.93
C TYR A 458 -0.68 35.14 11.38
N SER A 459 0.47 34.91 10.74
CA SER A 459 1.68 35.71 10.98
C SER A 459 2.46 35.95 9.69
N THR A 460 3.00 37.16 9.56
CA THR A 460 3.91 37.55 8.45
C THR A 460 5.39 37.47 8.84
N ASP A 461 5.71 36.90 10.01
CA ASP A 461 7.09 36.82 10.51
C ASP A 461 7.90 35.75 9.75
N ALA A 462 8.49 36.17 8.63
CA ALA A 462 9.43 35.38 7.84
C ALA A 462 10.75 35.14 8.59
N ALA A 463 10.77 34.13 9.47
CA ALA A 463 11.94 33.72 10.23
C ALA A 463 12.97 32.90 9.40
N SER A 464 12.54 32.32 8.27
CA SER A 464 13.40 31.66 7.27
C SER A 464 13.47 32.51 5.99
N GLY A 465 14.66 32.61 5.40
CA GLY A 465 14.88 33.44 4.22
C GLY A 465 14.35 32.82 2.92
N ASN A 466 13.95 33.69 1.99
CA ASN A 466 13.63 33.45 0.57
C ASN A 466 12.20 33.05 0.14
N ASP A 467 11.18 33.02 1.00
CA ASP A 467 9.79 33.10 0.48
C ASP A 467 8.86 34.01 1.29
N SER A 468 7.77 34.39 0.63
CA SER A 468 6.82 35.44 0.94
C SER A 468 5.50 34.93 1.53
N THR A 469 5.35 33.61 1.68
CA THR A 469 4.13 32.97 2.21
C THR A 469 4.00 33.21 3.72
N PRO A 470 2.88 33.78 4.19
CA PRO A 470 2.59 33.91 5.63
C PRO A 470 2.45 32.54 6.32
N PHE A 471 2.61 32.52 7.65
CA PHE A 471 2.18 31.40 8.47
C PHE A 471 0.66 31.44 8.63
N TYR A 472 0.04 30.29 8.40
CA TYR A 472 -1.39 30.02 8.63
C TYR A 472 -1.51 28.91 9.67
N GLY A 473 -2.50 28.97 10.54
CA GLY A 473 -2.60 28.00 11.61
C GLY A 473 -3.88 28.06 12.42
N VAL A 474 -3.88 27.29 13.50
CA VAL A 474 -4.99 27.21 14.44
C VAL A 474 -4.48 27.28 15.86
N THR A 475 -5.26 27.95 16.71
CA THR A 475 -5.04 28.02 18.14
C THR A 475 -6.30 27.64 18.90
N GLY A 476 -6.12 27.11 20.10
CA GLY A 476 -7.19 26.77 21.01
C GLY A 476 -6.65 26.57 22.42
N THR A 477 -7.54 26.33 23.38
CA THR A 477 -7.15 25.97 24.74
C THR A 477 -7.36 24.48 24.96
N ILE A 478 -6.29 23.76 25.28
CA ILE A 478 -6.31 22.35 25.66
C ILE A 478 -6.15 22.25 27.18
N ARG A 479 -6.99 21.43 27.83
CA ARG A 479 -6.92 21.12 29.26
C ARG A 479 -6.31 19.75 29.47
N PHE A 480 -5.38 19.65 30.42
CA PHE A 480 -4.92 18.38 30.98
C PHE A 480 -5.51 18.23 32.40
N ASN A 481 -6.26 17.14 32.66
CA ASN A 481 -6.87 16.89 33.98
C ASN A 481 -5.85 16.58 35.09
N SER A 482 -4.64 16.18 34.69
CA SER A 482 -3.52 15.73 35.51
C SER A 482 -2.22 16.08 34.79
N SER A 483 -1.09 16.08 35.49
CA SER A 483 0.20 16.39 34.86
C SER A 483 0.51 15.41 33.73
N ALA A 484 0.96 15.94 32.59
CA ALA A 484 1.15 15.20 31.35
C ALA A 484 2.59 15.29 30.85
N ILE A 485 3.02 14.25 30.14
CA ILE A 485 4.31 14.18 29.44
C ILE A 485 3.98 14.03 27.95
N LEU A 486 4.43 14.94 27.10
CA LEU A 486 4.39 14.74 25.65
C LEU A 486 5.53 13.78 25.30
N THR A 487 5.18 12.57 24.90
CA THR A 487 6.13 11.47 24.66
C THR A 487 6.58 11.39 23.21
N LEU A 488 5.71 11.74 22.26
CA LEU A 488 6.02 11.77 20.83
C LEU A 488 5.34 12.95 20.13
N PRO A 489 6.12 13.88 19.52
CA PRO A 489 5.64 14.81 18.51
C PRO A 489 5.99 14.34 17.10
N ILE A 490 5.06 14.45 16.15
CA ILE A 490 5.26 14.22 14.72
C ILE A 490 4.83 15.50 14.00
N LEU A 491 5.75 16.19 13.34
CA LEU A 491 5.49 17.41 12.55
C LEU A 491 5.84 17.11 11.08
N GLY A 492 4.85 16.92 10.21
CA GLY A 492 5.11 16.52 8.83
C GLY A 492 3.83 16.26 8.03
N SER A 493 3.90 15.37 7.04
CA SER A 493 2.72 15.03 6.24
C SER A 493 1.70 14.18 7.01
N ILE A 494 0.44 14.18 6.55
CA ILE A 494 -0.59 13.23 6.99
C ILE A 494 -0.16 11.77 6.73
N ARG A 495 0.59 11.50 5.64
CA ARG A 495 1.17 10.17 5.38
C ARG A 495 2.07 9.75 6.53
N THR A 496 3.02 10.59 6.91
CA THR A 496 3.94 10.36 8.03
C THR A 496 3.20 10.08 9.34
N ILE A 497 2.10 10.79 9.60
CA ILE A 497 1.25 10.53 10.78
C ILE A 497 0.55 9.16 10.66
N ARG A 498 0.05 8.79 9.48
CA ARG A 498 -0.59 7.49 9.25
C ARG A 498 0.37 6.30 9.27
N ASP A 499 1.57 6.44 8.74
CA ASP A 499 2.63 5.41 8.80
C ASP A 499 2.98 5.06 10.25
N TYR A 500 2.83 6.03 11.16
CA TYR A 500 2.97 5.83 12.60
C TYR A 500 1.69 5.28 13.28
N VAL A 501 0.53 5.88 13.01
CA VAL A 501 -0.74 5.61 13.74
C VAL A 501 -1.45 4.33 13.25
N GLU A 502 -1.30 3.99 11.97
CA GLU A 502 -2.03 2.91 11.27
C GLU A 502 -1.09 1.87 10.64
N GLY A 503 0.12 2.30 10.24
CA GLY A 503 1.17 1.42 9.73
C GLY A 503 1.96 0.73 10.85
N SER A 504 3.16 0.25 10.52
CA SER A 504 4.05 -0.47 11.44
C SER A 504 4.76 0.44 12.47
N SER A 505 4.11 1.52 12.89
CA SER A 505 4.64 2.58 13.77
C SER A 505 5.98 3.15 13.31
N ILE A 506 6.12 3.38 12.01
CA ILE A 506 7.37 3.85 11.39
C ILE A 506 7.44 5.39 11.43
N LEU A 507 8.60 5.92 11.82
CA LEU A 507 8.95 7.34 11.69
C LEU A 507 10.23 7.44 10.85
N GLN A 508 10.23 8.34 9.87
CA GLN A 508 11.42 8.60 9.04
C GLN A 508 12.39 9.49 9.84
N PRO A 509 13.65 9.08 10.09
CA PRO A 509 14.61 9.86 10.88
C PRO A 509 14.83 11.27 10.33
N GLU A 510 14.87 11.43 9.01
CA GLU A 510 15.05 12.71 8.32
C GLU A 510 13.94 13.72 8.63
N ILE A 511 12.74 13.22 8.95
CA ILE A 511 11.58 14.01 9.37
C ILE A 511 11.58 14.18 10.89
N GLN A 512 11.73 13.07 11.63
CA GLN A 512 11.54 13.03 13.08
C GLN A 512 12.67 13.73 13.87
N ASP A 513 13.92 13.55 13.45
CA ASP A 513 15.09 14.10 14.13
C ASP A 513 15.31 15.60 13.83
N ALA A 514 14.59 16.14 12.84
CA ALA A 514 14.60 17.55 12.46
C ALA A 514 13.71 18.45 13.36
N ILE A 515 13.04 17.89 14.37
CA ILE A 515 12.18 18.64 15.29
C ILE A 515 13.02 19.34 16.36
N HIS A 516 13.04 20.66 16.33
CA HIS A 516 13.75 21.52 17.28
C HIS A 516 12.81 22.00 18.41
N VAL A 517 13.14 21.63 19.66
CA VAL A 517 12.41 22.08 20.85
C VAL A 517 13.13 23.26 21.54
N SER A 518 12.40 24.36 21.76
CA SER A 518 12.85 25.59 22.40
C SER A 518 11.88 26.08 23.50
N ARG A 519 12.33 26.97 24.39
CA ARG A 519 11.50 27.58 25.45
C ARG A 519 11.02 28.96 25.02
N LEU A 520 9.73 29.23 25.20
CA LEU A 520 9.11 30.52 24.94
C LEU A 520 9.27 31.48 26.13
N SER A 521 9.28 32.78 25.84
CA SER A 521 9.46 33.85 26.84
C SER A 521 8.31 33.97 27.85
N ASN A 522 7.12 33.46 27.49
CA ASN A 522 5.92 33.40 28.32
C ASN A 522 5.87 32.19 29.27
N GLY A 523 6.94 31.40 29.37
CA GLY A 523 6.97 30.17 30.19
C GLY A 523 6.45 28.91 29.47
N GLY A 524 6.06 29.04 28.20
CA GLY A 524 5.73 27.94 27.31
C GLY A 524 6.95 27.27 26.64
N ALA A 525 6.66 26.45 25.63
CA ALA A 525 7.64 25.82 24.76
C ALA A 525 7.14 25.75 23.31
N SER A 526 8.08 25.62 22.39
CA SER A 526 7.83 25.56 20.94
C SER A 526 8.58 24.38 20.33
N LEU A 527 7.89 23.61 19.49
CA LEU A 527 8.44 22.58 18.62
C LEU A 527 8.39 23.11 17.19
N GLN A 528 9.52 23.12 16.50
CA GLN A 528 9.63 23.69 15.15
C GLN A 528 10.38 22.72 14.23
N ARG A 529 9.95 22.58 12.98
CA ARG A 529 10.66 21.79 11.97
C ARG A 529 10.61 22.48 10.61
N LEU A 530 11.79 22.67 10.01
CA LEU A 530 11.92 22.97 8.58
C LEU A 530 11.68 21.69 7.76
N TRP A 531 10.88 21.81 6.72
CA TRP A 531 10.57 20.73 5.78
C TRP A 531 11.77 20.43 4.87
N LEU A 532 11.70 19.29 4.16
CA LEU A 532 12.77 18.87 3.24
C LEU A 532 12.92 19.81 2.03
N ASP A 533 11.92 20.64 1.74
CA ASP A 533 12.00 21.70 0.73
C ASP A 533 12.96 22.85 1.10
N ASN A 534 13.42 22.91 2.36
CA ASN A 534 14.24 23.98 2.95
C ASN A 534 13.59 25.38 2.98
N VAL A 535 12.27 25.49 2.81
CA VAL A 535 11.52 26.76 2.77
C VAL A 535 10.33 26.75 3.73
N THR A 536 9.54 25.68 3.71
CA THR A 536 8.37 25.52 4.58
C THR A 536 8.80 25.10 5.98
N SER A 537 8.17 25.64 7.01
CA SER A 537 8.35 25.31 8.42
C SER A 537 6.99 25.02 9.05
N THR A 538 6.95 24.07 9.98
CA THR A 538 5.79 23.81 10.84
C THR A 538 6.17 24.05 12.29
N HIS A 539 5.34 24.79 13.00
CA HIS A 539 5.48 25.09 14.42
C HIS A 539 4.29 24.50 15.21
N LEU A 540 4.58 23.97 16.39
CA LEU A 540 3.60 23.66 17.44
C LEU A 540 4.08 24.26 18.76
N ASP A 541 3.35 25.25 19.24
CA ASP A 541 3.63 25.99 20.46
C ASP A 541 2.63 25.63 21.55
N PHE A 542 3.10 25.56 22.79
CA PHE A 542 2.26 25.46 23.98
C PHE A 542 2.66 26.54 25.00
N ALA A 543 1.69 27.31 25.47
CA ALA A 543 1.87 28.30 26.53
C ALA A 543 0.81 28.12 27.63
N PRO A 544 1.14 28.34 28.92
CA PRO A 544 0.13 28.37 29.98
C PRO A 544 -0.99 29.37 29.66
N ALA A 545 -2.25 28.97 29.84
CA ALA A 545 -3.36 29.91 29.74
C ALA A 545 -3.27 30.95 30.87
N SER A 546 -3.72 32.19 30.62
CA SER A 546 -3.68 33.28 31.61
C SER A 546 -4.52 33.03 32.88
N THR A 547 -5.41 32.04 32.83
CA THR A 547 -6.23 31.54 33.94
C THR A 547 -5.61 30.35 34.68
N SER A 548 -4.47 29.83 34.21
CA SER A 548 -3.79 28.64 34.71
C SER A 548 -2.47 29.00 35.41
N ASN A 549 -2.18 28.32 36.53
CA ASN A 549 -0.88 28.42 37.20
C ASN A 549 0.14 27.39 36.68
N GLY A 550 -0.24 26.55 35.71
CA GLY A 550 0.62 25.48 35.20
C GLY A 550 1.84 26.02 34.45
N SER A 551 2.94 25.27 34.50
CA SER A 551 4.17 25.56 33.76
C SER A 551 4.45 24.53 32.66
N VAL A 552 5.31 24.87 31.69
CA VAL A 552 5.89 23.91 30.75
C VAL A 552 7.38 23.77 31.05
N THR A 553 7.82 22.54 31.33
CA THR A 553 9.23 22.24 31.58
C THR A 553 9.80 21.36 30.46
N ILE A 554 10.98 21.75 29.97
CA ILE A 554 11.73 20.98 28.98
C ILE A 554 12.75 20.14 29.75
N SER A 555 12.58 18.82 29.72
CA SER A 555 13.43 17.86 30.40
C SER A 555 14.24 17.09 29.36
N GLY A 556 15.58 17.10 29.44
CA GLY A 556 16.45 16.48 28.44
C GLY A 556 17.88 17.02 28.48
N SER A 557 18.85 16.25 27.98
CA SER A 557 20.26 16.67 27.95
C SER A 557 20.55 17.53 26.73
N SER A 558 21.26 18.65 26.92
CA SER A 558 21.55 19.65 25.88
C SER A 558 22.39 19.15 24.69
N ASN A 559 22.89 17.91 24.74
CA ASN A 559 23.85 17.39 23.76
C ASN A 559 23.19 16.61 22.61
N ASN A 560 21.95 16.10 22.79
CA ASN A 560 21.19 15.39 21.77
C ASN A 560 19.79 16.01 21.66
N ASN A 561 19.49 16.68 20.53
CA ASN A 561 18.23 17.44 20.34
C ASN A 561 16.97 16.59 20.53
N ASN A 562 17.03 15.31 20.16
CA ASN A 562 15.92 14.35 20.09
C ASN A 562 15.54 13.79 21.48
N SER A 563 16.16 14.28 22.56
CA SER A 563 15.92 13.82 23.95
C SER A 563 15.19 14.84 24.83
N LYS A 564 14.60 15.88 24.23
CA LYS A 564 13.87 16.94 24.92
C LYS A 564 12.38 16.60 25.06
N THR A 565 12.01 16.07 26.21
CA THR A 565 10.63 15.78 26.59
C THR A 565 9.96 17.04 27.16
N LEU A 566 8.69 17.28 26.79
CA LEU A 566 7.88 18.36 27.35
C LEU A 566 6.99 17.82 28.47
N VAL A 567 7.07 18.45 29.64
CA VAL A 567 6.28 18.07 30.82
C VAL A 567 5.41 19.25 31.24
N PHE A 568 4.12 18.95 31.38
CA PHE A 568 3.03 19.87 31.68
C PHE A 568 2.49 19.55 33.08
N GLU A 569 2.22 20.57 33.88
CA GLU A 569 1.41 20.43 35.09
C GLU A 569 -0.07 20.32 34.72
N ALA A 570 -0.92 19.88 35.65
CA ALA A 570 -2.37 19.86 35.43
C ALA A 570 -2.91 21.29 35.24
N GLY A 571 -3.71 21.52 34.18
CA GLY A 571 -4.28 22.84 33.90
C GLY A 571 -4.57 23.11 32.43
N ASP A 572 -4.89 24.37 32.14
CA ASP A 572 -5.26 24.85 30.81
C ASP A 572 -4.05 25.49 30.11
N TYR A 573 -3.82 25.09 28.86
CA TYR A 573 -2.73 25.57 28.01
C TYR A 573 -3.27 26.03 26.66
N VAL A 574 -2.75 27.14 26.17
CA VAL A 574 -2.95 27.59 24.79
C VAL A 574 -2.01 26.78 23.91
N PHE A 575 -2.55 26.08 22.91
CA PHE A 575 -1.75 25.53 21.83
C PHE A 575 -1.89 26.41 20.58
N THR A 576 -0.83 26.50 19.79
CA THR A 576 -0.84 27.12 18.46
C THR A 576 -0.08 26.21 17.51
N ALA A 577 -0.74 25.76 16.44
CA ALA A 577 -0.14 24.96 15.39
C ALA A 577 -0.21 25.76 14.09
N GLU A 578 0.92 25.99 13.42
CA GLU A 578 1.00 26.82 12.22
C GLU A 578 2.10 26.39 11.24
N TYR A 579 1.96 26.78 9.98
CA TYR A 579 2.88 26.47 8.89
C TYR A 579 2.74 27.48 7.74
N ASN A 580 3.81 27.70 6.97
CA ASN A 580 3.86 28.68 5.87
C ASN A 580 3.76 28.03 4.48
N TYR A 581 2.73 27.19 4.28
CA TYR A 581 2.45 26.56 2.98
C TYR A 581 1.28 27.23 2.25
N MET A 582 1.22 27.11 0.92
CA MET A 582 0.16 27.69 0.09
C MET A 582 -1.21 27.05 0.36
N GLN A 583 -2.19 27.87 0.74
CA GLN A 583 -3.53 27.41 1.16
C GLN A 583 -4.46 27.13 -0.04
N LEU A 584 -5.41 26.22 0.14
CA LEU A 584 -6.42 25.87 -0.86
C LEU A 584 -7.67 26.75 -0.74
N THR A 585 -8.25 27.16 -1.86
CA THR A 585 -9.52 27.92 -1.89
C THR A 585 -10.71 26.99 -1.65
N GLN A 586 -11.24 26.99 -0.43
CA GLN A 586 -12.43 26.22 -0.05
C GLN A 586 -13.70 26.74 -0.76
N LEU A 587 -14.62 25.83 -1.10
CA LEU A 587 -15.96 26.15 -1.55
C LEU A 587 -16.93 26.11 -0.35
N SER A 588 -17.62 27.22 -0.07
CA SER A 588 -18.68 27.27 0.95
C SER A 588 -19.88 26.36 0.59
N PRO A 589 -20.78 26.00 1.54
CA PRO A 589 -21.92 25.13 1.23
C PRO A 589 -22.79 25.63 0.07
N GLY A 590 -22.97 26.95 -0.05
CA GLY A 590 -23.69 27.58 -1.17
C GLY A 590 -22.93 27.63 -2.51
N GLN A 591 -21.62 27.35 -2.51
CA GLN A 591 -20.82 27.17 -3.72
C GLN A 591 -20.67 25.69 -4.10
N VAL A 592 -20.77 24.76 -3.15
CA VAL A 592 -20.72 23.32 -3.39
C VAL A 592 -22.05 22.78 -3.90
N LEU A 593 -23.17 23.28 -3.38
CA LEU A 593 -24.50 22.78 -3.71
C LEU A 593 -25.13 23.53 -4.89
N SER A 594 -25.96 22.82 -5.65
CA SER A 594 -26.81 23.41 -6.68
C SER A 594 -27.87 24.31 -6.06
N ASN A 595 -28.35 25.31 -6.83
CA ASN A 595 -29.45 26.18 -6.38
C ASN A 595 -30.74 25.39 -6.07
N GLN A 596 -30.96 24.22 -6.68
CA GLN A 596 -32.08 23.35 -6.34
C GLN A 596 -31.92 22.67 -4.96
N SER A 597 -30.68 22.41 -4.55
CA SER A 597 -30.33 21.72 -3.31
C SER A 597 -29.98 22.66 -2.14
N ALA A 598 -30.05 23.98 -2.33
CA ALA A 598 -29.71 24.98 -1.31
C ALA A 598 -30.51 24.84 0.01
N ALA A 599 -31.70 24.22 -0.03
CA ALA A 599 -32.47 23.92 1.18
C ALA A 599 -31.77 22.92 2.13
N LEU A 600 -30.88 22.06 1.62
CA LEU A 600 -30.13 21.11 2.43
C LEU A 600 -29.21 21.80 3.44
N ILE A 601 -28.73 23.01 3.15
CA ILE A 601 -27.89 23.81 4.08
C ILE A 601 -28.62 24.07 5.41
N GLN A 602 -29.95 24.22 5.36
CA GLN A 602 -30.79 24.44 6.55
C GLN A 602 -31.34 23.14 7.15
N GLN A 603 -31.47 22.08 6.35
CA GLN A 603 -32.04 20.79 6.78
C GLN A 603 -30.99 19.83 7.35
N GLN A 604 -29.73 19.95 6.89
CA GLN A 604 -28.63 19.02 7.15
C GLN A 604 -27.29 19.79 7.24
N SER A 605 -27.26 20.87 8.04
CA SER A 605 -26.11 21.77 8.22
C SER A 605 -24.79 21.02 8.29
N ASP A 606 -24.67 20.11 9.25
CA ASP A 606 -23.45 19.35 9.59
C ASP A 606 -22.92 18.54 8.39
N THR A 607 -23.82 17.98 7.58
CA THR A 607 -23.44 17.21 6.37
C THR A 607 -23.01 18.14 5.24
N THR A 608 -23.69 19.27 5.06
CA THR A 608 -23.32 20.26 4.03
C THR A 608 -22.04 21.03 4.37
N GLU A 609 -21.77 21.27 5.65
CA GLU A 609 -20.53 21.84 6.17
C GLU A 609 -19.37 20.84 6.05
N ALA A 610 -19.58 19.55 6.37
CA ALA A 610 -18.58 18.51 6.15
C ALA A 610 -18.22 18.36 4.66
N LEU A 611 -19.22 18.30 3.76
CA LEU A 611 -18.98 18.27 2.32
C LEU A 611 -18.26 19.53 1.82
N SER A 612 -18.58 20.70 2.40
CA SER A 612 -17.88 21.96 2.13
C SER A 612 -16.44 21.96 2.64
N PHE A 613 -16.13 21.32 3.76
CA PHE A 613 -14.77 21.15 4.26
C PHE A 613 -13.90 20.29 3.32
N LEU A 614 -14.52 19.34 2.60
CA LEU A 614 -13.84 18.47 1.64
C LEU A 614 -13.81 19.02 0.20
N SER A 615 -14.45 20.18 -0.07
CA SER A 615 -14.62 20.73 -1.42
C SER A 615 -13.80 22.01 -1.65
N TYR A 616 -12.89 21.97 -2.64
CA TYR A 616 -12.04 23.10 -3.02
C TYR A 616 -12.19 23.42 -4.50
N SER A 617 -11.81 24.63 -4.92
CA SER A 617 -11.95 25.05 -6.32
C SER A 617 -11.05 24.28 -7.31
N THR A 618 -10.09 23.49 -6.83
CA THR A 618 -9.09 22.75 -7.62
C THR A 618 -9.13 21.22 -7.43
N LYS A 619 -9.87 20.72 -6.43
CA LYS A 619 -10.09 19.30 -6.14
C LYS A 619 -11.16 19.12 -5.06
N LEU A 620 -11.76 17.93 -5.01
CA LEU A 620 -12.35 17.42 -3.77
C LEU A 620 -11.30 16.55 -3.05
N LEU A 621 -11.34 16.54 -1.73
CA LEU A 621 -10.54 15.62 -0.90
C LEU A 621 -11.29 14.31 -0.76
N ALA A 622 -10.55 13.21 -0.65
CA ALA A 622 -11.14 11.89 -0.42
C ALA A 622 -11.86 11.83 0.93
N GLY A 623 -11.30 12.39 2.01
CA GLY A 623 -11.97 12.41 3.31
C GLY A 623 -11.32 13.36 4.31
N ALA A 624 -11.68 13.21 5.58
CA ALA A 624 -11.14 13.97 6.72
C ALA A 624 -9.66 13.61 7.00
N TRP A 625 -9.11 13.92 8.19
CA TRP A 625 -7.66 13.92 8.50
C TRP A 625 -6.82 12.75 7.95
N ARG A 626 -7.37 11.53 7.84
CA ARG A 626 -6.68 10.35 7.26
C ARG A 626 -6.45 10.45 5.74
N PHE A 627 -7.32 11.17 5.04
CA PHE A 627 -7.44 11.21 3.58
C PHE A 627 -7.63 12.65 3.05
N LEU A 628 -6.92 13.63 3.63
CA LEU A 628 -6.90 15.05 3.19
C LEU A 628 -6.16 15.27 1.85
N THR A 629 -6.31 14.34 0.93
CA THR A 629 -5.62 14.28 -0.36
C THR A 629 -6.63 13.94 -1.46
N TYR A 630 -6.28 14.20 -2.72
CA TYR A 630 -7.11 13.81 -3.86
C TYR A 630 -7.06 12.28 -4.09
N PHE A 631 -8.25 11.68 -4.31
CA PHE A 631 -8.42 10.37 -4.92
C PHE A 631 -9.29 10.55 -6.18
N GLY A 632 -8.77 10.23 -7.37
CA GLY A 632 -9.41 10.51 -8.64
C GLY A 632 -10.64 9.67 -8.91
N ARG A 633 -10.52 8.35 -8.75
CA ARG A 633 -11.62 7.38 -8.84
C ARG A 633 -12.76 7.78 -7.91
N ASP A 634 -12.45 7.88 -6.62
CA ASP A 634 -13.42 8.12 -5.57
C ASP A 634 -14.13 9.48 -5.82
N SER A 635 -13.38 10.54 -6.13
CA SER A 635 -13.96 11.85 -6.51
C SER A 635 -14.91 11.77 -7.71
N MET A 636 -14.60 10.96 -8.72
CA MET A 636 -15.47 10.78 -9.89
C MET A 636 -16.71 9.94 -9.58
N ILE A 637 -16.61 8.90 -8.74
CA ILE A 637 -17.76 8.12 -8.26
C ILE A 637 -18.71 9.04 -7.48
N SER A 638 -18.18 9.82 -6.53
CA SER A 638 -18.96 10.78 -5.75
C SER A 638 -19.56 11.88 -6.62
N ALA A 639 -18.84 12.39 -7.61
CA ALA A 639 -19.38 13.35 -8.58
C ALA A 639 -20.53 12.79 -9.44
N LEU A 640 -20.46 11.50 -9.81
CA LEU A 640 -21.53 10.82 -10.55
C LEU A 640 -22.77 10.58 -9.68
N LEU A 641 -22.60 10.16 -8.42
CA LEU A 641 -23.71 9.91 -7.48
C LEU A 641 -24.35 11.22 -6.99
N LEU A 642 -23.54 12.24 -6.67
CA LEU A 642 -23.99 13.53 -6.16
C LEU A 642 -24.30 14.56 -7.28
N GLN A 643 -24.24 14.19 -8.56
CA GLN A 643 -24.51 15.08 -9.69
C GLN A 643 -25.80 15.93 -9.60
N PRO A 644 -26.94 15.44 -9.03
CA PRO A 644 -28.14 16.26 -8.82
C PRO A 644 -27.95 17.37 -7.78
N VAL A 645 -27.04 17.15 -6.82
CA VAL A 645 -26.83 17.96 -5.62
C VAL A 645 -25.66 18.93 -5.78
N LEU A 646 -24.60 18.54 -6.48
CA LEU A 646 -23.41 19.36 -6.70
C LEU A 646 -23.67 20.54 -7.65
N SER A 647 -22.96 21.65 -7.39
CA SER A 647 -22.99 22.86 -8.18
C SER A 647 -22.33 22.68 -9.55
N ARG A 648 -22.81 23.48 -10.50
CA ARG A 648 -22.50 23.42 -11.94
C ARG A 648 -22.03 24.78 -12.43
N GLY A 649 -21.30 24.79 -13.53
CA GLY A 649 -20.74 25.99 -14.12
C GLY A 649 -19.36 26.36 -13.58
N LYS A 650 -18.88 27.53 -14.00
CA LYS A 650 -17.54 28.02 -13.66
C LYS A 650 -17.37 28.08 -12.13
N ASN A 651 -16.29 27.47 -11.63
CA ASN A 651 -15.96 27.33 -10.21
C ASN A 651 -16.96 26.47 -9.40
N GLY A 652 -17.84 25.71 -10.06
CA GLY A 652 -18.71 24.73 -9.40
C GLY A 652 -17.97 23.43 -9.08
N ALA A 653 -18.48 22.66 -8.12
CA ALA A 653 -17.86 21.44 -7.62
C ALA A 653 -17.66 20.37 -8.72
N LEU A 654 -18.59 20.25 -9.68
CA LEU A 654 -18.43 19.33 -10.80
C LEU A 654 -17.29 19.72 -11.76
N GLU A 655 -17.09 21.02 -12.02
CA GLU A 655 -15.92 21.47 -12.80
C GLU A 655 -14.61 21.29 -12.01
N ALA A 656 -14.63 21.44 -10.68
CA ALA A 656 -13.47 21.21 -9.82
C ALA A 656 -13.01 19.74 -9.83
N VAL A 657 -13.93 18.76 -9.78
CA VAL A 657 -13.59 17.33 -9.91
C VAL A 657 -12.99 17.03 -11.28
N ILE A 658 -13.65 17.45 -12.36
CA ILE A 658 -13.17 17.16 -13.73
C ILE A 658 -11.79 17.80 -13.97
N ALA A 659 -11.59 19.05 -13.53
CA ALA A 659 -10.30 19.73 -13.65
C ALA A 659 -9.21 19.01 -12.84
N ALA A 660 -9.50 18.58 -11.60
CA ALA A 660 -8.56 17.87 -10.75
C ALA A 660 -8.04 16.58 -11.40
N VAL A 661 -8.91 15.86 -12.10
CA VAL A 661 -8.56 14.64 -12.85
C VAL A 661 -7.71 14.97 -14.08
N LEU A 662 -8.11 15.96 -14.90
CA LEU A 662 -7.40 16.31 -16.13
C LEU A 662 -5.98 16.86 -15.86
N GLU A 663 -5.78 17.66 -14.81
CA GLU A 663 -4.46 18.12 -14.35
C GLU A 663 -3.52 16.97 -13.96
N ARG A 664 -4.08 15.81 -13.60
CA ARG A 664 -3.39 14.64 -13.06
C ARG A 664 -3.38 13.43 -14.01
N ILE A 665 -3.60 13.66 -15.31
CA ILE A 665 -3.39 12.62 -16.33
C ILE A 665 -1.90 12.52 -16.66
N ASN A 666 -1.42 11.29 -16.78
CA ASN A 666 -0.07 10.99 -17.23
C ASN A 666 0.05 11.29 -18.74
N ARG A 667 0.80 12.34 -19.10
CA ARG A 667 1.00 12.74 -20.49
C ARG A 667 1.69 11.71 -21.38
N ALA A 668 2.34 10.69 -20.80
CA ALA A 668 3.06 9.66 -21.56
C ALA A 668 2.15 8.53 -22.08
N ASP A 669 1.05 8.22 -21.38
CA ASP A 669 0.23 7.05 -21.71
C ASP A 669 -1.30 7.23 -21.52
N GLY A 670 -1.75 8.41 -21.10
CA GLY A 670 -3.16 8.77 -20.89
C GLY A 670 -3.79 8.23 -19.61
N SER A 671 -3.01 7.66 -18.69
CA SER A 671 -3.55 7.10 -17.44
C SER A 671 -4.01 8.18 -16.46
N VAL A 672 -5.10 7.91 -15.75
CA VAL A 672 -5.65 8.78 -14.70
C VAL A 672 -4.98 8.49 -13.37
N CYS A 673 -4.53 9.54 -12.68
CA CYS A 673 -4.03 9.44 -11.32
C CYS A 673 -5.13 8.97 -10.36
N HIS A 674 -4.89 7.84 -9.72
CA HIS A 674 -5.74 7.29 -8.67
C HIS A 674 -5.63 8.13 -7.39
N GLU A 675 -4.41 8.44 -6.94
CA GLU A 675 -4.14 9.10 -5.66
C GLU A 675 -2.94 10.04 -5.80
N GLU A 676 -3.01 11.24 -5.21
CA GLU A 676 -1.89 12.20 -5.22
C GLU A 676 -1.00 12.11 -3.97
N THR A 677 0.27 12.46 -4.16
CA THR A 677 1.25 12.68 -3.10
C THR A 677 1.87 14.06 -3.27
N ILE A 678 1.79 14.90 -2.23
CA ILE A 678 2.13 16.32 -2.24
C ILE A 678 2.89 16.73 -0.96
N GLY A 679 3.45 17.94 -0.96
CA GLY A 679 4.11 18.53 0.21
C GLY A 679 5.38 17.79 0.63
N ASP A 680 5.72 17.85 1.92
CA ASP A 680 6.93 17.29 2.52
C ASP A 680 7.18 15.81 2.17
N TYR A 681 6.11 15.01 2.04
CA TYR A 681 6.23 13.59 1.67
C TYR A 681 6.57 13.37 0.19
N ALA A 682 6.12 14.24 -0.71
CA ALA A 682 6.54 14.21 -2.11
C ALA A 682 8.03 14.54 -2.23
N THR A 683 8.50 15.55 -1.46
CA THR A 683 9.93 15.87 -1.38
C THR A 683 10.75 14.68 -0.88
N TRP A 684 10.31 14.03 0.21
CA TRP A 684 10.95 12.81 0.72
C TRP A 684 11.02 11.69 -0.33
N LEU A 685 9.92 11.37 -1.02
CA LEU A 685 9.90 10.35 -2.08
C LEU A 685 10.82 10.71 -3.25
N ASN A 686 10.85 11.98 -3.68
CA ASN A 686 11.77 12.45 -4.72
C ASN A 686 13.24 12.23 -4.26
N GLU A 687 13.58 12.57 -3.02
CA GLU A 687 14.92 12.35 -2.45
C GLU A 687 15.30 10.86 -2.36
N GLN A 688 14.37 9.97 -1.97
CA GLN A 688 14.60 8.51 -2.00
C GLN A 688 14.88 7.99 -3.42
N ASN A 689 14.29 8.61 -4.44
CA ASN A 689 14.58 8.34 -5.85
C ASN A 689 15.87 9.04 -6.36
N GLY A 690 16.62 9.71 -5.49
CA GLY A 690 17.89 10.39 -5.81
C GLY A 690 17.72 11.76 -6.49
N VAL A 691 16.53 12.37 -6.42
CA VAL A 691 16.19 13.64 -7.07
C VAL A 691 15.74 14.65 -6.02
N PHE A 692 16.49 15.75 -5.83
CA PHE A 692 15.99 16.85 -5.00
C PHE A 692 14.91 17.62 -5.77
N SER A 693 13.64 17.40 -5.43
CA SER A 693 12.49 18.02 -6.07
C SER A 693 11.29 18.08 -5.13
N THR A 694 10.52 19.17 -5.20
CA THR A 694 9.24 19.34 -4.50
C THR A 694 8.03 19.06 -5.40
N GLU A 695 8.26 18.64 -6.65
CA GLU A 695 7.19 18.32 -7.59
C GLU A 695 6.30 17.20 -7.04
N PRO A 696 4.97 17.31 -7.18
CA PRO A 696 4.05 16.32 -6.67
C PRO A 696 4.09 15.03 -7.49
N GLN A 697 3.68 13.94 -6.87
CA GLN A 697 3.61 12.61 -7.49
C GLN A 697 2.16 12.12 -7.56
N CYS A 698 1.93 11.10 -8.39
CA CYS A 698 0.62 10.49 -8.59
C CYS A 698 0.77 8.98 -8.75
N ASN A 699 -0.05 8.23 -8.02
CA ASN A 699 -0.20 6.79 -8.20
C ASN A 699 -1.11 6.54 -9.41
N TYR A 700 -0.67 5.67 -10.32
CA TYR A 700 -1.39 5.29 -11.53
C TYR A 700 -1.68 3.77 -11.58
N GLU A 701 -1.54 3.01 -10.50
CA GLU A 701 -1.57 1.54 -10.58
C GLU A 701 -2.96 0.96 -10.87
N MET A 702 -4.01 1.62 -10.39
CA MET A 702 -5.41 1.23 -10.60
C MET A 702 -5.80 1.30 -12.08
N VAL A 703 -6.50 0.27 -12.58
CA VAL A 703 -6.94 0.17 -13.98
C VAL A 703 -8.36 0.71 -14.19
N ASP A 704 -9.16 0.80 -13.14
CA ASP A 704 -10.54 1.31 -13.16
C ASP A 704 -10.64 2.83 -13.43
N SER A 705 -9.67 3.57 -12.91
CA SER A 705 -9.67 5.03 -12.78
C SER A 705 -9.69 5.73 -14.13
N ASP A 706 -9.10 5.11 -15.16
CA ASP A 706 -9.09 5.59 -16.54
C ASP A 706 -10.52 5.79 -17.09
N TYR A 707 -11.44 4.88 -16.75
CA TYR A 707 -12.73 4.73 -17.44
C TYR A 707 -13.84 5.65 -16.92
N PHE A 708 -13.73 6.15 -15.67
CA PHE A 708 -14.75 7.05 -15.09
C PHE A 708 -14.76 8.45 -15.73
N LEU A 709 -13.60 8.93 -16.20
CA LEU A 709 -13.46 10.28 -16.73
C LEU A 709 -14.37 10.58 -17.94
N PRO A 710 -14.33 9.82 -19.05
CA PRO A 710 -15.21 10.10 -20.19
C PRO A 710 -16.69 10.00 -19.81
N ILE A 711 -17.06 9.11 -18.88
CA ILE A 711 -18.43 8.96 -18.38
C ILE A 711 -18.89 10.25 -17.69
N LEU A 712 -18.11 10.76 -16.73
CA LEU A 712 -18.42 12.00 -16.01
C LEU A 712 -18.43 13.21 -16.98
N MET A 713 -17.50 13.26 -17.93
CA MET A 713 -17.43 14.30 -18.95
C MET A 713 -18.63 14.28 -19.89
N ASN A 714 -19.11 13.10 -20.32
CA ASN A 714 -20.36 13.00 -21.08
C ASN A 714 -21.58 13.43 -20.24
N LYS A 715 -21.65 12.97 -18.98
CA LYS A 715 -22.72 13.33 -18.03
C LYS A 715 -22.82 14.84 -17.78
N TYR A 716 -21.71 15.56 -17.79
CA TYR A 716 -21.69 17.01 -17.62
C TYR A 716 -21.72 17.78 -18.94
N PHE A 717 -20.77 17.58 -19.85
CA PHE A 717 -20.64 18.42 -21.05
C PHE A 717 -21.58 18.05 -22.21
N VAL A 718 -22.26 16.91 -22.18
CA VAL A 718 -23.22 16.51 -23.22
C VAL A 718 -24.65 16.47 -22.69
N GLU A 719 -24.88 15.78 -21.57
CA GLU A 719 -26.24 15.62 -21.03
C GLU A 719 -26.75 16.89 -20.32
N ASP A 720 -25.91 17.56 -19.52
CA ASP A 720 -26.30 18.75 -18.76
C ASP A 720 -26.26 20.06 -19.58
N PRO A 721 -27.31 20.92 -19.53
CA PRO A 721 -27.31 22.20 -20.24
C PRO A 721 -26.22 23.18 -19.80
N VAL A 722 -25.89 23.25 -18.50
CA VAL A 722 -24.89 24.18 -17.99
C VAL A 722 -23.49 23.74 -18.42
N GLY A 723 -23.21 22.44 -18.40
CA GLY A 723 -21.96 21.89 -18.92
C GLY A 723 -21.79 22.14 -20.42
N ARG A 724 -22.84 21.95 -21.23
CA ARG A 724 -22.81 22.25 -22.68
C ARG A 724 -22.38 23.69 -22.99
N ASP A 725 -22.89 24.68 -22.24
CA ASP A 725 -22.52 26.09 -22.44
C ASP A 725 -21.08 26.41 -21.97
N ARG A 726 -20.51 25.56 -21.10
CA ARG A 726 -19.18 25.74 -20.50
C ARG A 726 -18.05 25.07 -21.27
N VAL A 727 -18.35 24.02 -22.05
CA VAL A 727 -17.36 23.10 -22.63
C VAL A 727 -16.18 23.80 -23.32
N GLY A 728 -16.42 24.72 -24.25
CA GLY A 728 -15.35 25.38 -25.01
C GLY A 728 -14.43 26.26 -24.15
N ALA A 729 -14.98 26.93 -23.13
CA ALA A 729 -14.20 27.74 -22.20
C ALA A 729 -13.47 26.91 -21.15
N PHE A 730 -13.99 25.73 -20.80
CA PHE A 730 -13.36 24.79 -19.86
C PHE A 730 -12.22 24.03 -20.53
N LEU A 731 -12.43 23.49 -21.74
CA LEU A 731 -11.45 22.70 -22.47
C LEU A 731 -10.21 23.50 -22.92
N ASN A 732 -10.38 24.80 -23.21
CA ASN A 732 -9.27 25.70 -23.54
C ASN A 732 -8.49 26.20 -22.30
N THR A 733 -8.68 25.58 -21.14
CA THR A 733 -7.84 25.83 -19.95
C THR A 733 -6.50 25.12 -20.14
N SER A 734 -5.40 25.82 -19.87
CA SER A 734 -4.06 25.22 -19.82
C SER A 734 -4.01 24.22 -18.67
N ALA A 735 -3.50 23.02 -18.93
CA ALA A 735 -3.04 22.12 -17.88
C ALA A 735 -1.69 22.60 -17.32
N GLY A 736 -1.17 21.86 -16.34
CA GLY A 736 0.13 22.11 -15.74
C GLY A 736 0.09 22.91 -14.45
N GLY A 737 -1.10 23.13 -13.87
CA GLY A 737 -1.25 23.73 -12.55
C GLY A 737 -0.88 22.77 -11.40
N PHE A 738 -0.73 21.48 -11.69
CA PHE A 738 -0.32 20.45 -10.72
C PHE A 738 0.95 19.70 -11.16
N ILE A 739 0.91 18.98 -12.30
CA ILE A 739 2.11 18.38 -12.90
C ILE A 739 2.74 19.42 -13.84
N SER A 740 3.87 20.02 -13.46
CA SER A 740 4.51 21.09 -14.26
C SER A 740 4.81 20.68 -15.71
N SER A 741 5.09 19.39 -15.94
CA SER A 741 5.32 18.83 -17.27
C SER A 741 4.08 18.79 -18.17
N ASN A 742 2.88 19.16 -17.70
CA ASN A 742 1.66 19.24 -18.53
C ASN A 742 1.38 20.68 -19.02
N SER A 743 2.25 21.65 -18.73
CA SER A 743 2.06 23.09 -19.02
C SER A 743 1.97 23.49 -20.50
N ASP A 744 2.37 22.61 -21.42
CA ASP A 744 2.24 22.81 -22.87
C ASP A 744 0.93 22.26 -23.46
N LEU A 745 0.06 21.66 -22.63
CA LEU A 745 -1.18 20.99 -23.03
C LEU A 745 -2.42 21.69 -22.46
N THR A 746 -3.57 21.50 -23.11
CA THR A 746 -4.88 21.95 -22.61
C THR A 746 -5.67 20.80 -21.98
N TYR A 747 -6.74 21.14 -21.25
CA TYR A 747 -7.72 20.16 -20.76
C TYR A 747 -8.35 19.33 -21.90
N GLN A 748 -8.43 19.88 -23.12
CA GLN A 748 -8.82 19.09 -24.30
C GLN A 748 -7.79 18.02 -24.65
N ASP A 749 -6.50 18.37 -24.67
CA ASP A 749 -5.43 17.43 -25.01
C ASP A 749 -5.31 16.31 -23.97
N MET A 750 -5.42 16.64 -22.68
CA MET A 750 -5.43 15.64 -21.61
C MET A 750 -6.61 14.65 -21.73
N ALA A 751 -7.80 15.15 -22.11
CA ALA A 751 -8.97 14.31 -22.36
C ALA A 751 -8.82 13.43 -23.61
N VAL A 752 -8.15 13.93 -24.67
CA VAL A 752 -7.80 13.13 -25.86
C VAL A 752 -6.87 11.99 -25.48
N LEU A 753 -5.78 12.25 -24.73
CA LEU A 753 -4.82 11.22 -24.33
C LEU A 753 -5.48 10.05 -23.57
N ASN A 754 -6.41 10.35 -22.66
CA ASN A 754 -7.19 9.33 -21.95
C ASN A 754 -8.15 8.56 -22.89
N ALA A 755 -8.85 9.26 -23.81
CA ALA A 755 -9.70 8.59 -24.79
C ALA A 755 -8.91 7.68 -25.75
N GLU A 756 -7.73 8.12 -26.23
CA GLU A 756 -6.81 7.30 -27.04
C GLU A 756 -6.38 6.05 -26.30
N ARG A 757 -6.02 6.18 -25.02
CA ARG A 757 -5.67 5.06 -24.16
C ARG A 757 -6.80 4.04 -24.07
N ILE A 758 -8.02 4.48 -23.75
CA ILE A 758 -9.19 3.60 -23.61
C ILE A 758 -9.50 2.89 -24.93
N MET A 759 -9.53 3.62 -26.04
CA MET A 759 -9.75 3.04 -27.38
C MET A 759 -8.68 2.01 -27.74
N ARG A 760 -7.41 2.27 -27.43
CA ARG A 760 -6.29 1.35 -27.66
C ARG A 760 -6.39 0.09 -26.79
N LEU A 761 -6.75 0.21 -25.51
CA LEU A 761 -6.88 -0.92 -24.58
C LEU A 761 -8.13 -1.77 -24.87
N ALA A 762 -9.21 -1.18 -25.35
CA ALA A 762 -10.45 -1.89 -25.70
C ALA A 762 -10.39 -2.63 -27.05
N ALA A 763 -9.53 -2.18 -27.97
CA ALA A 763 -9.46 -2.68 -29.34
C ALA A 763 -9.15 -4.20 -29.48
N PRO A 764 -8.25 -4.83 -28.68
CA PRO A 764 -7.95 -6.25 -28.80
C PRO A 764 -9.17 -7.15 -28.63
N PHE A 765 -9.95 -6.94 -27.56
CA PHE A 765 -11.18 -7.70 -27.30
C PHE A 765 -12.30 -7.39 -28.29
N ALA A 766 -12.38 -6.14 -28.77
CA ALA A 766 -13.36 -5.72 -29.77
C ALA A 766 -13.02 -6.18 -31.22
N GLY A 767 -11.85 -6.80 -31.42
CA GLY A 767 -11.43 -7.37 -32.69
C GLY A 767 -12.32 -8.53 -33.16
N ASN A 768 -12.41 -8.76 -34.48
CA ASN A 768 -13.25 -9.83 -35.02
C ASN A 768 -12.78 -11.21 -34.53
N GLN A 769 -13.65 -11.95 -33.83
CA GLN A 769 -13.37 -13.27 -33.22
C GLN A 769 -12.26 -13.27 -32.14
N ASN A 770 -11.93 -12.11 -31.57
CA ASN A 770 -10.91 -11.94 -30.53
C ASN A 770 -11.47 -11.85 -29.10
N GLN A 771 -12.74 -12.23 -28.88
CA GLN A 771 -13.40 -12.22 -27.58
C GLN A 771 -12.87 -13.37 -26.71
N THR A 772 -11.70 -13.17 -26.12
CA THR A 772 -10.94 -14.14 -25.30
C THR A 772 -10.50 -13.52 -23.98
N GLU A 773 -10.30 -14.36 -22.97
CA GLU A 773 -9.89 -13.95 -21.62
C GLU A 773 -8.56 -13.16 -21.59
N SER A 774 -7.62 -13.52 -22.47
CA SER A 774 -6.33 -12.81 -22.62
C SER A 774 -6.45 -11.38 -23.14
N ASN A 775 -7.58 -11.01 -23.72
CA ASN A 775 -7.82 -9.69 -24.31
C ASN A 775 -8.71 -8.80 -23.44
N LEU A 776 -9.21 -9.32 -22.31
CA LEU A 776 -9.85 -8.52 -21.26
C LEU A 776 -8.84 -7.54 -20.63
N ILE A 777 -9.32 -6.61 -19.81
CA ILE A 777 -8.48 -5.73 -18.98
C ILE A 777 -8.01 -6.52 -17.76
N HIS A 778 -6.70 -6.59 -17.57
CA HIS A 778 -6.04 -7.26 -16.45
C HIS A 778 -5.42 -6.22 -15.52
N LEU A 779 -5.27 -6.55 -14.23
CA LEU A 779 -4.46 -5.78 -13.31
C LEU A 779 -3.00 -5.72 -13.81
N LYS A 780 -2.35 -4.58 -13.59
CA LYS A 780 -0.96 -4.34 -14.02
C LYS A 780 -0.01 -5.39 -13.44
N GLU A 781 0.98 -5.79 -14.22
CA GLU A 781 1.95 -6.82 -13.82
C GLU A 781 2.61 -6.48 -12.48
N GLY A 782 2.76 -7.49 -11.61
CA GLY A 782 3.27 -7.34 -10.24
C GLY A 782 2.29 -6.79 -9.21
N GLN A 783 1.22 -6.09 -9.61
CA GLN A 783 0.28 -5.48 -8.67
C GLN A 783 -0.73 -6.46 -8.08
N ILE A 784 -0.97 -6.40 -6.77
CA ILE A 784 -1.90 -7.29 -6.05
C ILE A 784 -3.32 -6.71 -5.90
N ALA A 785 -3.44 -5.39 -6.02
CA ALA A 785 -4.67 -4.61 -6.07
C ALA A 785 -4.62 -3.73 -7.32
N GLY A 786 -5.77 -3.29 -7.81
CA GLY A 786 -5.81 -2.47 -9.03
C GLY A 786 -7.20 -2.02 -9.50
N GLU A 787 -8.23 -2.18 -8.68
CA GLU A 787 -9.53 -1.54 -8.86
C GLU A 787 -10.04 -1.07 -7.48
N TRP A 788 -11.34 -0.81 -7.32
CA TRP A 788 -11.90 -0.20 -6.12
C TRP A 788 -11.78 -1.07 -4.87
N ARG A 789 -11.72 -2.40 -5.01
CA ARG A 789 -11.52 -3.36 -3.92
C ARG A 789 -10.03 -3.50 -3.57
N ASP A 790 -9.38 -2.36 -3.34
CA ASP A 790 -7.94 -2.15 -3.21
C ASP A 790 -7.21 -2.80 -2.00
N SER A 791 -7.80 -3.85 -1.41
CA SER A 791 -7.15 -4.70 -0.40
C SER A 791 -6.59 -6.00 -1.01
N ALA A 792 -5.56 -6.58 -0.38
CA ALA A 792 -4.88 -7.78 -0.88
C ALA A 792 -5.80 -8.98 -1.19
N TYR A 793 -6.91 -9.12 -0.45
CA TYR A 793 -7.93 -10.16 -0.66
C TYR A 793 -9.22 -9.63 -1.29
N GLY A 794 -9.32 -8.35 -1.64
CA GLY A 794 -10.56 -7.71 -2.07
C GLY A 794 -11.24 -8.42 -3.24
N ILE A 795 -10.46 -8.76 -4.27
CA ILE A 795 -10.85 -9.62 -5.40
C ILE A 795 -10.26 -11.04 -5.34
N GLY A 796 -9.82 -11.50 -4.16
CA GLY A 796 -9.35 -12.88 -3.97
C GLY A 796 -8.07 -13.24 -4.72
N GLY A 797 -7.19 -12.26 -4.96
CA GLY A 797 -6.01 -12.41 -5.81
C GLY A 797 -6.31 -12.52 -7.30
N GLY A 798 -7.56 -12.21 -7.72
CA GLY A 798 -7.96 -12.16 -9.11
C GLY A 798 -7.07 -11.23 -9.95
N ARG A 799 -6.91 -11.55 -11.24
CA ARG A 799 -6.14 -10.73 -12.18
C ARG A 799 -7.02 -10.00 -13.19
N ILE A 800 -8.27 -10.41 -13.36
CA ILE A 800 -9.21 -9.87 -14.34
C ILE A 800 -10.49 -9.48 -13.57
N PRO A 801 -10.65 -8.21 -13.18
CA PRO A 801 -11.78 -7.76 -12.35
C PRO A 801 -13.09 -7.66 -13.17
N TYR A 802 -14.21 -8.00 -12.53
CA TYR A 802 -15.53 -8.08 -13.17
C TYR A 802 -16.13 -6.73 -13.53
N ASP A 803 -16.10 -5.77 -12.61
CA ASP A 803 -16.65 -4.41 -12.75
C ASP A 803 -16.02 -3.65 -13.93
N VAL A 804 -14.69 -3.65 -14.01
CA VAL A 804 -13.93 -2.96 -15.07
C VAL A 804 -14.33 -3.49 -16.43
N ASN A 805 -14.34 -4.82 -16.58
CA ASN A 805 -14.55 -5.48 -17.86
C ASN A 805 -16.01 -5.46 -18.31
N THR A 806 -16.97 -5.57 -17.39
CA THR A 806 -18.39 -5.74 -17.74
C THR A 806 -19.23 -4.47 -17.60
N ALA A 807 -18.73 -3.44 -16.91
CA ALA A 807 -19.39 -2.16 -16.76
C ALA A 807 -18.53 -0.97 -17.21
N LEU A 808 -17.33 -0.79 -16.66
CA LEU A 808 -16.58 0.47 -16.85
C LEU A 808 -16.06 0.65 -18.28
N VAL A 809 -15.42 -0.36 -18.87
CA VAL A 809 -14.92 -0.32 -20.25
C VAL A 809 -16.04 -0.02 -21.26
N PRO A 810 -17.16 -0.78 -21.32
CA PRO A 810 -18.26 -0.46 -22.23
C PRO A 810 -18.89 0.92 -21.94
N ALA A 811 -19.04 1.33 -20.68
CA ALA A 811 -19.61 2.64 -20.35
C ALA A 811 -18.71 3.80 -20.81
N ALA A 812 -17.40 3.68 -20.62
CA ALA A 812 -16.41 4.64 -21.13
C ALA A 812 -16.44 4.73 -22.66
N LEU A 813 -16.57 3.58 -23.35
CA LEU A 813 -16.67 3.54 -24.82
C LEU A 813 -17.97 4.21 -25.33
N ARG A 814 -19.13 3.97 -24.69
CA ARG A 814 -20.38 4.70 -24.99
C ARG A 814 -20.22 6.21 -24.75
N ALA A 815 -19.52 6.59 -23.70
CA ALA A 815 -19.26 7.99 -23.39
C ALA A 815 -18.32 8.64 -24.41
N ILE A 816 -17.24 7.97 -24.82
CA ILE A 816 -16.34 8.41 -25.91
C ILE A 816 -17.11 8.57 -27.22
N ALA A 817 -17.96 7.61 -27.58
CA ALA A 817 -18.83 7.70 -28.77
C ALA A 817 -19.72 8.95 -28.73
N SER A 818 -20.34 9.21 -27.58
CA SER A 818 -21.20 10.37 -27.35
C SER A 818 -20.43 11.70 -27.39
N LEU A 819 -19.24 11.77 -26.77
CA LEU A 819 -18.35 12.93 -26.82
C LEU A 819 -17.87 13.20 -28.25
N ALA A 820 -17.48 12.17 -29.00
CA ALA A 820 -17.09 12.28 -30.41
C ALA A 820 -18.24 12.83 -31.28
N ARG A 821 -19.48 12.34 -31.11
CA ARG A 821 -20.69 12.87 -31.78
C ARG A 821 -20.97 14.35 -31.48
N ASN A 822 -20.42 14.89 -30.38
CA ASN A 822 -20.55 16.30 -30.00
C ASN A 822 -19.28 17.13 -30.31
N ASN A 823 -18.37 16.61 -31.15
CA ASN A 823 -17.11 17.27 -31.57
C ASN A 823 -16.15 17.59 -30.40
N PHE A 824 -16.18 16.77 -29.35
CA PHE A 824 -15.37 17.00 -28.15
C PHE A 824 -13.87 16.77 -28.39
N PHE A 825 -13.54 15.80 -29.24
CA PHE A 825 -12.17 15.46 -29.60
C PHE A 825 -11.80 16.14 -30.93
N PRO A 826 -10.69 16.89 -31.00
CA PRO A 826 -10.20 17.46 -32.25
C PRO A 826 -9.74 16.34 -33.18
N VAL A 827 -10.17 16.38 -34.44
CA VAL A 827 -9.73 15.44 -35.47
C VAL A 827 -8.28 15.75 -35.86
N GLN A 828 -7.35 14.91 -35.43
CA GLN A 828 -5.94 14.94 -35.83
C GLN A 828 -5.56 13.69 -36.66
N THR A 829 -6.31 12.59 -36.50
CA THR A 829 -6.10 11.31 -37.19
C THR A 829 -7.38 10.76 -37.81
N GLN A 830 -7.24 9.95 -38.86
CA GLN A 830 -8.38 9.29 -39.53
C GLN A 830 -9.13 8.30 -38.62
N GLN A 831 -8.53 7.82 -37.52
CA GLN A 831 -9.24 7.02 -36.53
C GLN A 831 -10.16 7.88 -35.66
N GLN A 832 -9.71 9.06 -35.23
CA GLN A 832 -10.52 9.99 -34.42
C GLN A 832 -11.78 10.47 -35.17
N GLU A 833 -11.71 10.60 -36.51
CA GLU A 833 -12.89 10.87 -37.37
C GLU A 833 -14.03 9.86 -37.20
N GLN A 834 -13.71 8.63 -36.77
CA GLN A 834 -14.65 7.50 -36.70
C GLN A 834 -14.92 7.05 -35.26
N TRP A 835 -14.44 7.77 -34.24
CA TRP A 835 -14.62 7.37 -32.85
C TRP A 835 -16.10 7.33 -32.42
N ASP A 836 -16.95 8.13 -33.04
CA ASP A 836 -18.40 8.12 -32.83
C ASP A 836 -19.02 6.73 -33.05
N THR A 837 -18.62 6.05 -34.12
CA THR A 837 -19.16 4.77 -34.58
C THR A 837 -18.28 3.60 -34.16
N LEU A 838 -16.98 3.79 -34.09
CA LEU A 838 -16.01 2.78 -33.67
C LEU A 838 -16.12 2.49 -32.16
N ALA A 839 -16.26 3.52 -31.32
CA ALA A 839 -16.41 3.33 -29.88
C ALA A 839 -17.78 2.73 -29.54
N ASP A 840 -18.86 3.13 -30.22
CA ASP A 840 -20.18 2.48 -30.07
C ASP A 840 -20.15 1.01 -30.51
N LYS A 841 -19.41 0.67 -31.58
CA LYS A 841 -19.18 -0.73 -31.99
C LYS A 841 -18.37 -1.52 -30.96
N TYR A 842 -17.31 -0.93 -30.41
CA TYR A 842 -16.50 -1.58 -29.37
C TYR A 842 -17.36 -1.80 -28.11
N ALA A 843 -18.05 -0.77 -27.63
CA ALA A 843 -18.97 -0.85 -26.50
C ALA A 843 -19.97 -2.01 -26.67
N GLN A 844 -20.57 -2.15 -27.86
CA GLN A 844 -21.51 -3.25 -28.12
C GLN A 844 -20.89 -4.63 -27.98
N VAL A 845 -19.67 -4.85 -28.50
CA VAL A 845 -18.96 -6.14 -28.35
C VAL A 845 -18.63 -6.40 -26.88
N TRP A 846 -18.14 -5.39 -26.15
CA TRP A 846 -17.86 -5.50 -24.72
C TRP A 846 -19.14 -5.75 -23.89
N GLU A 847 -20.26 -5.10 -24.21
CA GLU A 847 -21.56 -5.32 -23.56
C GLU A 847 -22.09 -6.74 -23.76
N ASP A 848 -22.04 -7.24 -25.01
CA ASP A 848 -22.63 -8.52 -25.40
C ASP A 848 -21.80 -9.74 -24.90
N GLU A 849 -20.46 -9.63 -24.90
CA GLU A 849 -19.56 -10.79 -24.84
C GLU A 849 -18.79 -10.96 -23.52
N THR A 850 -18.80 -9.99 -22.61
CA THR A 850 -17.97 -10.06 -21.38
C THR A 850 -18.62 -10.86 -20.25
N LEU A 851 -19.94 -10.74 -20.02
CA LEU A 851 -20.62 -11.41 -18.90
C LEU A 851 -20.42 -12.94 -18.90
N ARG A 852 -20.33 -13.59 -20.07
CA ARG A 852 -20.18 -15.05 -20.19
C ARG A 852 -18.88 -15.60 -19.59
N PHE A 853 -17.85 -14.77 -19.39
CA PHE A 853 -16.60 -15.19 -18.73
C PHE A 853 -16.76 -15.30 -17.20
N PHE A 854 -17.63 -14.48 -16.63
CA PHE A 854 -17.84 -14.37 -15.19
C PHE A 854 -19.08 -15.12 -14.69
N ASN A 855 -19.98 -15.57 -15.57
CA ASN A 855 -21.22 -16.23 -15.17
C ASN A 855 -20.97 -17.49 -14.31
N VAL A 856 -21.66 -17.57 -13.17
CA VAL A 856 -21.66 -18.69 -12.23
C VAL A 856 -23.11 -19.13 -11.99
N THR A 857 -23.39 -20.40 -12.25
CA THR A 857 -24.69 -21.05 -11.95
C THR A 857 -24.46 -22.22 -11.01
N ILE A 858 -25.10 -22.19 -9.83
CA ILE A 858 -25.00 -23.24 -8.81
C ILE A 858 -26.38 -23.91 -8.63
N PRO A 859 -26.50 -25.23 -8.88
CA PRO A 859 -27.76 -25.94 -8.71
C PRO A 859 -28.31 -25.88 -7.29
N VAL A 860 -29.64 -25.77 -7.12
CA VAL A 860 -30.35 -25.64 -5.82
C VAL A 860 -29.73 -26.51 -4.70
N SER A 861 -29.55 -27.81 -4.96
CA SER A 861 -29.06 -28.76 -3.96
C SER A 861 -27.62 -28.48 -3.51
N LYS A 862 -26.78 -28.01 -4.44
CA LYS A 862 -25.39 -27.63 -4.15
C LYS A 862 -25.32 -26.26 -3.48
N ALA A 863 -26.16 -25.30 -3.89
CA ALA A 863 -26.29 -24.00 -3.26
C ALA A 863 -26.67 -24.13 -1.77
N LYS A 864 -27.72 -24.91 -1.45
CA LYS A 864 -28.09 -25.21 -0.05
C LYS A 864 -26.97 -25.89 0.73
N GLN A 865 -26.22 -26.82 0.11
CA GLN A 865 -25.08 -27.47 0.78
C GLN A 865 -23.96 -26.48 1.11
N LEU A 866 -23.60 -25.60 0.16
CA LEU A 866 -22.52 -24.63 0.33
C LEU A 866 -22.89 -23.60 1.42
N VAL A 867 -24.09 -23.01 1.34
CA VAL A 867 -24.58 -22.04 2.33
C VAL A 867 -24.69 -22.65 3.74
N ALA A 868 -25.21 -23.88 3.88
CA ALA A 868 -25.24 -24.58 5.17
C ALA A 868 -23.83 -24.87 5.72
N SER A 869 -22.88 -25.23 4.83
CA SER A 869 -21.50 -25.48 5.22
C SER A 869 -20.80 -24.20 5.64
N TYR A 870 -20.99 -23.10 4.91
CA TYR A 870 -20.42 -21.80 5.20
C TYR A 870 -20.92 -21.25 6.54
N ALA A 871 -22.23 -21.24 6.77
CA ALA A 871 -22.82 -20.81 8.04
C ALA A 871 -22.23 -21.58 9.23
N LYS A 872 -21.96 -22.88 9.05
CA LYS A 872 -21.25 -23.69 10.06
C LYS A 872 -19.77 -23.32 10.21
N THR A 873 -19.06 -23.04 9.12
CA THR A 873 -17.63 -22.65 9.14
C THR A 873 -17.40 -21.36 9.94
N ILE A 874 -18.25 -20.35 9.74
CA ILE A 874 -18.15 -19.07 10.47
C ILE A 874 -18.85 -19.09 11.84
N ASN A 875 -19.33 -20.24 12.31
CA ASN A 875 -20.16 -20.38 13.51
C ASN A 875 -21.34 -19.39 13.57
N PHE A 876 -22.01 -19.14 12.43
CA PHE A 876 -23.14 -18.21 12.35
C PHE A 876 -24.31 -18.73 13.21
N THR A 877 -24.77 -17.91 14.13
CA THR A 877 -25.82 -18.29 15.09
C THR A 877 -27.23 -17.96 14.60
N GLY A 878 -27.35 -17.17 13.52
CA GLY A 878 -28.62 -16.86 12.87
C GLY A 878 -29.13 -17.91 11.86
N PRO A 879 -30.30 -17.67 11.27
CA PRO A 879 -30.88 -18.56 10.26
C PRO A 879 -29.97 -18.66 9.03
N ASN A 880 -29.58 -19.87 8.65
CA ASN A 880 -28.68 -20.10 7.50
C ASN A 880 -29.31 -19.77 6.12
N GLN A 881 -30.59 -19.39 6.07
CA GLN A 881 -31.36 -19.04 4.89
C GLN A 881 -31.43 -20.11 3.78
N THR A 882 -31.08 -21.38 4.03
CA THR A 882 -31.09 -22.41 2.97
C THR A 882 -32.48 -22.70 2.40
N ASP A 883 -33.54 -22.43 3.14
CA ASP A 883 -34.92 -22.64 2.69
C ASP A 883 -35.40 -21.55 1.71
N THR A 884 -34.75 -20.39 1.68
CA THR A 884 -34.99 -19.31 0.69
C THR A 884 -34.36 -19.57 -0.70
N ILE A 885 -33.63 -20.68 -0.84
CA ILE A 885 -33.05 -21.13 -2.09
C ILE A 885 -34.03 -22.09 -2.76
N ASP A 886 -34.83 -21.53 -3.66
CA ASP A 886 -35.93 -22.17 -4.41
C ASP A 886 -35.60 -22.42 -5.88
N SER A 887 -34.63 -21.68 -6.43
CA SER A 887 -34.09 -21.78 -7.78
C SER A 887 -32.59 -22.03 -7.77
N ASP A 888 -32.03 -22.39 -8.93
CA ASP A 888 -30.58 -22.34 -9.13
C ASP A 888 -30.08 -20.90 -8.85
N VAL A 889 -28.96 -20.79 -8.15
CA VAL A 889 -28.37 -19.51 -7.76
C VAL A 889 -27.44 -19.06 -8.88
N ASN A 890 -27.66 -17.85 -9.38
CA ASN A 890 -26.89 -17.26 -10.46
C ASN A 890 -26.23 -15.97 -9.97
N PHE A 891 -24.96 -15.77 -10.30
CA PHE A 891 -24.22 -14.53 -10.04
C PHE A 891 -23.00 -14.45 -10.95
N HIS A 892 -22.30 -13.31 -10.95
CA HIS A 892 -21.03 -13.17 -11.64
C HIS A 892 -19.88 -13.31 -10.65
N ALA A 893 -18.89 -14.14 -10.99
CA ALA A 893 -17.64 -14.26 -10.25
C ALA A 893 -16.98 -12.89 -10.12
N LEU A 894 -16.41 -12.63 -8.94
CA LEU A 894 -15.83 -11.33 -8.58
C LEU A 894 -14.63 -10.96 -9.47
N ALA A 895 -13.83 -11.96 -9.83
CA ALA A 895 -12.71 -11.84 -10.76
C ALA A 895 -12.37 -13.20 -11.38
N LEU A 896 -11.53 -13.20 -12.42
CA LEU A 896 -10.89 -14.41 -12.97
C LEU A 896 -9.43 -14.52 -12.51
N ASN A 897 -8.88 -15.73 -12.57
CA ASN A 897 -7.50 -16.06 -12.20
C ASN A 897 -7.12 -15.61 -10.78
N GLY A 898 -7.89 -16.09 -9.80
CA GLY A 898 -7.67 -15.85 -8.37
C GLY A 898 -6.56 -16.71 -7.76
N TYR A 899 -6.33 -16.51 -6.45
CA TYR A 899 -5.38 -17.30 -5.67
C TYR A 899 -5.64 -18.81 -5.76
N ASN A 900 -4.61 -19.61 -5.48
CA ASN A 900 -4.66 -21.08 -5.53
C ASN A 900 -5.05 -21.66 -6.92
N ASN A 901 -4.78 -20.91 -7.99
CA ASN A 901 -5.14 -21.23 -9.38
C ASN A 901 -6.66 -21.35 -9.62
N GLN A 902 -7.46 -20.55 -8.92
CA GLN A 902 -8.90 -20.45 -9.17
C GLN A 902 -9.15 -19.76 -10.52
N THR A 903 -9.84 -20.43 -11.46
CA THR A 903 -10.23 -19.81 -12.74
C THR A 903 -11.24 -18.69 -12.56
N GLN A 904 -12.11 -18.81 -11.55
CA GLN A 904 -13.13 -17.84 -11.16
C GLN A 904 -13.15 -17.69 -9.63
N VAL A 905 -13.24 -16.46 -9.14
CA VAL A 905 -13.39 -16.15 -7.70
C VAL A 905 -14.87 -16.18 -7.35
N LEU A 906 -15.31 -17.25 -6.68
CA LEU A 906 -16.73 -17.59 -6.47
C LEU A 906 -17.39 -16.83 -5.31
N VAL A 907 -17.28 -15.50 -5.34
CA VAL A 907 -17.90 -14.58 -4.37
C VAL A 907 -19.06 -13.84 -5.03
N MET A 908 -20.27 -14.01 -4.50
CA MET A 908 -21.42 -13.20 -4.89
C MET A 908 -21.19 -11.77 -4.38
N ASN A 909 -21.35 -10.76 -5.22
CA ASN A 909 -20.86 -9.42 -4.94
C ASN A 909 -21.80 -8.33 -5.47
N THR A 910 -21.53 -7.08 -5.10
CA THR A 910 -22.38 -5.92 -5.44
C THR A 910 -22.03 -5.24 -6.77
N ASP A 911 -21.00 -5.69 -7.48
CA ASP A 911 -20.39 -4.94 -8.61
C ASP A 911 -21.32 -4.85 -9.84
N ASP A 912 -22.38 -5.67 -9.86
CA ASP A 912 -23.53 -5.48 -10.75
C ASP A 912 -24.08 -4.02 -10.68
N CYS A 913 -23.88 -3.30 -9.56
CA CYS A 913 -24.29 -1.90 -9.39
C CYS A 913 -23.70 -0.97 -10.46
N PHE A 914 -22.44 -1.19 -10.88
CA PHE A 914 -21.82 -0.38 -11.94
C PHE A 914 -22.55 -0.56 -13.27
N ARG A 915 -22.90 -1.80 -13.64
CA ARG A 915 -23.62 -2.08 -14.88
C ARG A 915 -25.04 -1.50 -14.85
N HIS A 916 -25.74 -1.61 -13.72
CA HIS A 916 -27.07 -1.00 -13.54
C HIS A 916 -27.06 0.53 -13.57
N PHE A 917 -26.01 1.17 -13.05
CA PHE A 917 -25.91 2.63 -12.92
C PHE A 917 -25.33 3.32 -14.16
N LEU A 918 -24.44 2.64 -14.90
CA LEU A 918 -23.67 3.25 -16.00
C LEU A 918 -24.14 2.84 -17.41
N LEU A 919 -24.86 1.72 -17.56
CA LEU A 919 -25.25 1.20 -18.88
C LEU A 919 -26.76 1.11 -19.11
N ASN A 920 -27.16 1.36 -20.36
CA ASN A 920 -28.51 1.17 -20.87
C ASN A 920 -28.47 0.14 -22.01
N THR A 921 -28.04 -1.09 -21.73
CA THR A 921 -27.97 -2.16 -22.74
C THR A 921 -29.36 -2.42 -23.35
N THR A 922 -29.42 -2.60 -24.67
CA THR A 922 -30.69 -2.80 -25.42
C THR A 922 -30.65 -3.91 -26.47
N ARG A 923 -29.48 -4.46 -26.81
CA ARG A 923 -29.34 -5.40 -27.93
C ARG A 923 -29.76 -6.82 -27.57
N ASP A 924 -29.16 -7.42 -26.55
CA ASP A 924 -29.57 -8.73 -26.04
C ASP A 924 -30.53 -8.57 -24.86
N GLN A 925 -31.82 -8.55 -25.17
CA GLN A 925 -32.89 -8.42 -24.17
C GLN A 925 -33.01 -9.66 -23.27
N ASN A 926 -32.59 -10.86 -23.73
CA ASN A 926 -32.58 -12.06 -22.90
C ASN A 926 -31.48 -11.95 -21.84
N GLN A 927 -30.28 -11.54 -22.25
CA GLN A 927 -29.16 -11.27 -21.33
C GLN A 927 -29.53 -10.19 -20.32
N LEU A 928 -30.14 -9.06 -20.76
CA LEU A 928 -30.60 -8.01 -19.86
C LEU A 928 -31.66 -8.54 -18.88
N THR A 929 -32.68 -9.26 -19.35
CA THR A 929 -33.76 -9.78 -18.50
C THR A 929 -33.23 -10.79 -17.46
N PHE A 930 -32.29 -11.64 -17.85
CA PHE A 930 -31.58 -12.53 -16.94
C PHE A 930 -30.76 -11.75 -15.89
N PHE A 931 -29.98 -10.76 -16.32
CA PHE A 931 -29.17 -9.89 -15.46
C PHE A 931 -30.03 -9.17 -14.40
N MET A 932 -31.10 -8.49 -14.83
CA MET A 932 -32.04 -7.81 -13.95
C MET A 932 -32.65 -8.76 -12.90
N ASN A 933 -33.05 -9.96 -13.31
CA ASN A 933 -33.64 -10.95 -12.40
C ASN A 933 -32.60 -11.54 -11.43
N GLN A 934 -31.39 -11.83 -11.90
CA GLN A 934 -30.29 -12.32 -11.08
C GLN A 934 -29.97 -11.33 -9.95
N THR A 935 -29.73 -10.06 -10.29
CA THR A 935 -29.35 -9.06 -9.27
C THR A 935 -30.47 -8.88 -8.25
N ALA A 936 -31.72 -8.79 -8.73
CA ALA A 936 -32.89 -8.67 -7.86
C ALA A 936 -33.05 -9.86 -6.89
N ASN A 937 -32.80 -11.09 -7.33
CA ASN A 937 -32.92 -12.27 -6.46
C ASN A 937 -31.75 -12.39 -5.47
N ASN A 938 -30.57 -11.87 -5.80
CA ASN A 938 -29.43 -11.84 -4.88
C ASN A 938 -29.59 -10.77 -3.80
N ILE A 939 -30.21 -9.62 -4.11
CA ILE A 939 -30.58 -8.59 -3.14
C ILE A 939 -31.73 -9.05 -2.22
N ARG A 940 -32.75 -9.71 -2.78
CA ARG A 940 -33.96 -10.12 -2.02
C ARG A 940 -33.75 -11.29 -1.06
N ARG A 941 -32.60 -11.97 -1.11
CA ARG A 941 -32.22 -13.04 -0.18
C ARG A 941 -31.33 -12.46 0.92
N THR A 942 -31.68 -12.74 2.17
CA THR A 942 -30.85 -12.38 3.32
C THR A 942 -29.55 -13.18 3.33
N PHE A 943 -28.45 -12.59 3.79
CA PHE A 943 -27.22 -13.31 4.10
C PHE A 943 -27.50 -14.45 5.11
N PRO A 944 -26.89 -15.65 4.98
CA PRO A 944 -25.84 -16.01 4.02
C PRO A 944 -26.29 -16.44 2.62
N ALA A 945 -27.60 -16.50 2.33
CA ALA A 945 -28.10 -16.92 1.00
C ALA A 945 -28.08 -15.82 -0.07
N GLY A 946 -28.03 -14.54 0.32
CA GLY A 946 -27.90 -13.40 -0.61
C GLY A 946 -27.06 -12.26 -0.03
N LEU A 947 -27.25 -11.05 -0.55
CA LEU A 947 -26.41 -9.89 -0.26
C LEU A 947 -26.94 -8.98 0.86
N LEU A 948 -28.18 -9.13 1.30
CA LEU A 948 -28.81 -8.17 2.21
C LEU A 948 -28.77 -8.61 3.68
N THR A 949 -28.63 -7.64 4.57
CA THR A 949 -28.82 -7.73 6.03
C THR A 949 -29.62 -6.53 6.51
N ASP A 950 -30.15 -6.54 7.74
CA ASP A 950 -30.78 -5.34 8.33
C ASP A 950 -29.80 -4.16 8.45
N ALA A 951 -28.50 -4.47 8.62
CA ALA A 951 -27.41 -3.51 8.64
C ALA A 951 -27.05 -2.93 7.26
N GLY A 952 -27.55 -3.49 6.15
CA GLY A 952 -27.29 -3.03 4.79
C GLY A 952 -26.95 -4.13 3.79
N MET A 953 -26.57 -3.72 2.57
CA MET A 953 -26.15 -4.61 1.49
C MET A 953 -24.63 -4.89 1.58
N LEU A 954 -24.26 -6.15 1.77
CA LEU A 954 -22.88 -6.60 1.87
C LEU A 954 -22.18 -6.53 0.51
N VAL A 955 -20.95 -6.00 0.45
CA VAL A 955 -20.20 -5.88 -0.82
C VAL A 955 -19.71 -7.23 -1.37
N SER A 956 -19.54 -8.21 -0.48
CA SER A 956 -19.09 -9.57 -0.79
C SER A 956 -19.82 -10.60 0.06
N ASN A 957 -20.30 -11.68 -0.56
CA ASN A 957 -20.82 -12.87 0.08
C ASN A 957 -20.04 -14.12 -0.41
N PRO A 958 -19.14 -14.65 0.42
CA PRO A 958 -18.32 -15.83 0.12
C PRO A 958 -19.02 -17.18 0.33
N ALA A 959 -20.30 -17.24 0.72
CA ALA A 959 -21.00 -18.48 1.10
C ALA A 959 -21.16 -19.53 -0.02
N TYR A 960 -20.89 -19.11 -1.27
CA TYR A 960 -20.90 -19.96 -2.46
C TYR A 960 -19.50 -20.47 -2.86
N GLY A 961 -18.45 -20.04 -2.15
CA GLY A 961 -17.09 -20.55 -2.26
C GLY A 961 -16.98 -22.00 -1.79
N GLN A 962 -16.09 -22.78 -2.42
CA GLN A 962 -15.96 -24.22 -2.14
C GLN A 962 -14.94 -24.56 -1.03
N ASN A 963 -14.06 -23.62 -0.69
CA ASN A 963 -12.97 -23.78 0.29
C ASN A 963 -13.24 -22.96 1.56
N SER A 964 -12.66 -23.36 2.71
CA SER A 964 -12.72 -22.56 3.96
C SER A 964 -12.05 -21.20 3.83
N GLU A 965 -10.99 -21.10 3.00
CA GLU A 965 -10.27 -19.85 2.69
C GLU A 965 -11.20 -18.69 2.27
N TYR A 966 -12.36 -18.98 1.66
CA TYR A 966 -13.34 -17.94 1.32
C TYR A 966 -14.00 -17.32 2.56
N ALA A 967 -14.20 -18.11 3.63
CA ALA A 967 -14.72 -17.62 4.90
C ALA A 967 -13.64 -16.89 5.72
N GLU A 968 -12.38 -17.29 5.57
CA GLU A 968 -11.22 -16.69 6.25
C GLU A 968 -10.81 -15.34 5.61
N ASN A 969 -10.87 -15.21 4.28
CA ASN A 969 -10.41 -14.00 3.56
C ASN A 969 -11.49 -12.91 3.37
N TRP A 970 -12.78 -13.24 3.50
CA TRP A 970 -13.91 -12.30 3.38
C TRP A 970 -14.85 -12.35 4.59
N ASP A 971 -14.29 -12.38 5.80
CA ASP A 971 -15.06 -12.24 7.04
C ASP A 971 -15.68 -10.82 7.19
N SER A 972 -16.36 -10.54 8.31
CA SER A 972 -17.00 -9.25 8.56
C SER A 972 -16.04 -8.18 9.10
N SER A 973 -14.77 -8.50 9.31
CA SER A 973 -13.69 -7.56 9.68
C SER A 973 -12.80 -7.16 8.50
N ALA A 974 -12.84 -7.91 7.40
CA ALA A 974 -12.11 -7.60 6.18
C ALA A 974 -12.73 -6.40 5.43
N TYR A 975 -11.88 -5.45 5.03
CA TYR A 975 -12.27 -4.16 4.41
C TYR A 975 -13.14 -4.27 3.14
N HIS A 976 -13.00 -5.37 2.39
CA HIS A 976 -13.84 -5.72 1.23
C HIS A 976 -14.55 -7.07 1.41
N GLY A 977 -14.66 -7.54 2.67
CA GLY A 977 -15.32 -8.78 3.08
C GLY A 977 -16.84 -8.69 3.14
N THR A 978 -17.44 -9.36 4.11
CA THR A 978 -18.88 -9.28 4.39
C THR A 978 -19.23 -7.99 5.14
N VAL A 979 -18.86 -6.85 4.56
CA VAL A 979 -19.05 -5.49 5.09
C VAL A 979 -19.97 -4.67 4.18
N ILE A 980 -20.54 -3.59 4.71
CA ILE A 980 -21.42 -2.68 3.97
C ILE A 980 -20.65 -1.41 3.67
N TRP A 981 -20.61 -1.02 2.39
CA TRP A 981 -20.12 0.28 1.95
C TRP A 981 -21.31 1.17 1.57
N SER A 982 -21.24 2.47 1.88
CA SER A 982 -22.33 3.42 1.58
C SER A 982 -22.54 3.64 0.08
N TRP A 983 -21.46 3.79 -0.71
CA TRP A 983 -21.58 4.14 -2.11
C TRP A 983 -22.06 2.99 -3.03
N PRO A 984 -21.71 1.69 -2.87
CA PRO A 984 -22.29 0.62 -3.69
C PRO A 984 -23.77 0.41 -3.39
N LEU A 985 -24.19 0.61 -2.12
CA LEU A 985 -25.59 0.61 -1.71
C LEU A 985 -26.38 1.71 -2.44
N ALA A 986 -25.87 2.95 -2.41
CA ALA A 986 -26.47 4.07 -3.15
C ALA A 986 -26.45 3.86 -4.67
N MET A 987 -25.34 3.37 -5.23
CA MET A 987 -25.19 3.10 -6.66
C MET A 987 -26.14 2.00 -7.15
N MET A 988 -26.31 0.92 -6.38
CA MET A 988 -27.26 -0.14 -6.72
C MET A 988 -28.71 0.36 -6.68
N ALA A 989 -29.10 1.06 -5.61
CA ALA A 989 -30.45 1.63 -5.50
C ALA A 989 -30.73 2.63 -6.64
N LYS A 990 -29.77 3.48 -6.99
CA LYS A 990 -29.86 4.46 -8.08
C LYS A 990 -29.81 3.81 -9.47
N GLY A 991 -29.06 2.72 -9.64
CA GLY A 991 -29.03 1.93 -10.86
C GLY A 991 -30.37 1.27 -11.12
N LEU A 992 -30.92 0.55 -10.14
CA LEU A 992 -32.25 -0.06 -10.26
C LEU A 992 -33.36 1.00 -10.48
N GLU A 993 -33.24 2.21 -9.90
CA GLU A 993 -34.14 3.32 -10.22
C GLU A 993 -34.12 3.67 -11.70
N GLN A 994 -32.92 3.83 -12.28
CA GLN A 994 -32.74 4.17 -13.70
C GLN A 994 -33.29 3.07 -14.61
N GLN A 995 -33.00 1.81 -14.31
CA GLN A 995 -33.50 0.67 -15.09
C GLN A 995 -35.04 0.58 -15.01
N LEU A 996 -35.65 0.70 -13.81
CA LEU A 996 -37.11 0.74 -13.66
C LEU A 996 -37.75 1.98 -14.32
N GLY A 997 -37.02 3.09 -14.44
CA GLY A 997 -37.42 4.27 -15.18
C GLY A 997 -37.65 3.99 -16.68
N ARG A 998 -36.87 3.09 -17.28
CA ARG A 998 -37.01 2.66 -18.69
C ARG A 998 -38.37 1.97 -18.96
N CYS A 999 -39.01 1.41 -17.93
CA CYS A 999 -40.34 0.80 -18.04
C CYS A 999 -41.51 1.80 -18.08
N ARG A 1000 -41.26 3.11 -17.92
CA ARG A 1000 -42.33 4.13 -17.79
C ARG A 1000 -42.43 5.03 -19.03
N VAL A 1001 -42.95 4.48 -20.11
CA VAL A 1001 -43.45 5.27 -21.26
C VAL A 1001 -44.98 5.18 -21.28
N GLY A 1002 -45.69 6.29 -21.07
CA GLY A 1002 -47.14 6.36 -21.35
C GLY A 1002 -48.06 7.04 -20.33
N SER A 1003 -47.62 7.44 -19.13
CA SER A 1003 -48.51 8.17 -18.21
C SER A 1003 -47.81 9.19 -17.30
N ARG A 1004 -48.31 10.44 -17.34
CA ARG A 1004 -47.92 11.62 -16.55
C ARG A 1004 -46.53 12.22 -16.82
N LEU A 1005 -46.34 12.76 -18.03
CA LEU A 1005 -45.61 14.04 -18.13
C LEU A 1005 -46.63 15.17 -18.03
N THR A 1006 -46.61 15.92 -16.93
CA THR A 1006 -47.34 17.17 -16.80
C THR A 1006 -46.78 18.22 -17.77
N GLN A 1007 -47.66 19.08 -18.25
CA GLN A 1007 -47.53 19.90 -19.45
C GLN A 1007 -46.57 21.10 -19.30
N GLN A 1008 -45.29 20.84 -18.98
CA GLN A 1008 -44.27 21.90 -18.78
C GLN A 1008 -42.84 21.55 -19.22
N SER A 1009 -42.55 20.31 -19.63
CA SER A 1009 -41.18 19.88 -20.03
C SER A 1009 -41.04 19.42 -21.49
N ILE A 1010 -42.04 19.70 -22.34
CA ILE A 1010 -42.14 19.12 -23.70
C ILE A 1010 -41.75 20.12 -24.81
N GLU A 1011 -41.81 21.43 -24.57
CA GLU A 1011 -41.49 22.45 -25.58
C GLU A 1011 -40.00 22.49 -26.01
N SER A 1012 -39.11 21.78 -25.32
CA SER A 1012 -37.68 21.69 -25.69
C SER A 1012 -37.23 20.34 -26.28
N ARG A 1013 -38.13 19.38 -26.53
CA ARG A 1013 -37.78 18.03 -27.02
C ARG A 1013 -38.50 17.57 -28.31
N LEU A 1014 -39.28 18.42 -28.98
CA LEU A 1014 -40.14 18.01 -30.11
C LEU A 1014 -39.78 18.55 -31.52
N GLU A 1015 -38.55 19.01 -31.76
CA GLU A 1015 -38.14 19.49 -33.10
C GLU A 1015 -37.00 18.71 -33.77
N ARG A 1016 -36.66 17.48 -33.34
CA ARG A 1016 -35.59 16.70 -34.02
C ARG A 1016 -35.77 15.20 -34.24
N ASP A 1017 -36.96 14.63 -34.03
CA ASP A 1017 -37.26 13.25 -34.43
C ASP A 1017 -38.64 13.10 -35.07
N SER A 1018 -38.79 13.68 -36.27
CA SER A 1018 -39.99 13.54 -37.10
C SER A 1018 -39.79 12.55 -38.24
N ARG A 1019 -39.39 11.30 -37.92
CA ARG A 1019 -39.47 10.14 -38.84
C ARG A 1019 -39.22 8.77 -38.19
N ASN A 1020 -40.12 8.31 -37.30
CA ASN A 1020 -40.65 6.93 -37.27
C ASN A 1020 -41.72 6.75 -36.18
N ASN A 1021 -42.76 5.96 -36.46
CA ASN A 1021 -43.83 5.62 -35.52
C ASN A 1021 -43.51 4.29 -34.82
N SER A 1022 -42.97 4.32 -33.60
CA SER A 1022 -42.81 3.11 -32.77
C SER A 1022 -42.51 3.43 -31.29
N ASN A 1023 -43.46 4.05 -30.58
CA ASN A 1023 -43.30 4.40 -29.16
C ASN A 1023 -43.20 3.18 -28.19
N ASP A 1024 -43.34 1.94 -28.68
CA ASP A 1024 -43.08 0.70 -27.93
C ASP A 1024 -41.65 0.15 -28.10
N GLU A 1025 -40.88 0.53 -29.13
CA GLU A 1025 -39.61 -0.13 -29.50
C GLU A 1025 -38.43 0.12 -28.55
N ASN A 1026 -38.59 0.94 -27.50
CA ASN A 1026 -37.53 1.31 -26.56
C ASN A 1026 -37.76 0.80 -25.11
N ILE A 1027 -38.84 0.06 -24.84
CA ILE A 1027 -39.09 -0.52 -23.52
C ILE A 1027 -38.34 -1.86 -23.41
N PRO A 1028 -37.52 -2.10 -22.37
CA PRO A 1028 -36.85 -3.38 -22.17
C PRO A 1028 -37.81 -4.56 -21.91
N ASP A 1029 -37.47 -5.75 -22.40
CA ASP A 1029 -38.33 -6.95 -22.28
C ASP A 1029 -38.65 -7.32 -20.82
N PHE A 1030 -37.71 -7.09 -19.90
CA PHE A 1030 -37.89 -7.34 -18.47
C PHE A 1030 -39.02 -6.49 -17.85
N CYS A 1031 -39.42 -5.38 -18.48
CA CYS A 1031 -40.55 -4.57 -18.05
C CYS A 1031 -41.90 -5.24 -18.36
N HIS A 1032 -41.93 -6.15 -19.33
CA HIS A 1032 -43.11 -6.94 -19.72
C HIS A 1032 -43.16 -8.30 -19.02
N ASP A 1033 -42.01 -8.85 -18.60
CA ASP A 1033 -41.98 -9.99 -17.69
C ASP A 1033 -42.44 -9.56 -16.28
N SER A 1034 -43.68 -9.92 -15.94
CA SER A 1034 -44.30 -9.57 -14.66
C SER A 1034 -43.56 -10.13 -13.42
N VAL A 1035 -42.83 -11.23 -13.56
CA VAL A 1035 -42.06 -11.84 -12.46
C VAL A 1035 -40.76 -11.07 -12.27
N VAL A 1036 -40.00 -10.85 -13.35
CA VAL A 1036 -38.74 -10.10 -13.29
C VAL A 1036 -38.99 -8.66 -12.86
N TYR A 1037 -39.97 -7.97 -13.45
CA TYR A 1037 -40.34 -6.61 -13.05
C TYR A 1037 -40.71 -6.52 -11.56
N SER A 1038 -41.50 -7.49 -11.06
CA SER A 1038 -41.87 -7.55 -9.64
C SER A 1038 -40.66 -7.79 -8.74
N ASN A 1039 -39.75 -8.69 -9.13
CA ASN A 1039 -38.51 -8.97 -8.40
C ASN A 1039 -37.62 -7.71 -8.34
N VAL A 1040 -37.36 -7.06 -9.49
CA VAL A 1040 -36.54 -5.83 -9.56
C VAL A 1040 -37.14 -4.71 -8.71
N LYS A 1041 -38.46 -4.50 -8.80
CA LYS A 1041 -39.16 -3.49 -7.99
C LYS A 1041 -39.12 -3.82 -6.49
N SER A 1042 -39.22 -5.09 -6.12
CA SER A 1042 -39.08 -5.55 -4.73
C SER A 1042 -37.66 -5.33 -4.21
N ALA A 1043 -36.62 -5.61 -5.01
CA ALA A 1043 -35.23 -5.35 -4.64
C ALA A 1043 -34.96 -3.84 -4.47
N TYR A 1044 -35.43 -3.01 -5.41
CA TYR A 1044 -35.35 -1.55 -5.33
C TYR A 1044 -35.98 -1.00 -4.04
N ASN A 1045 -37.22 -1.39 -3.72
CA ASN A 1045 -37.90 -0.93 -2.51
C ASN A 1045 -37.10 -1.31 -1.25
N VAL A 1046 -36.70 -2.58 -1.14
CA VAL A 1046 -36.01 -3.09 0.06
C VAL A 1046 -34.63 -2.45 0.25
N LEU A 1047 -33.93 -2.06 -0.83
CA LEU A 1047 -32.71 -1.26 -0.71
C LEU A 1047 -32.99 0.14 -0.13
N TRP A 1048 -34.08 0.80 -0.53
CA TRP A 1048 -34.47 2.09 0.06
C TRP A 1048 -34.92 1.95 1.51
N ASP A 1049 -35.70 0.92 1.84
CA ASP A 1049 -36.06 0.60 3.24
C ASP A 1049 -34.78 0.40 4.10
N SER A 1050 -33.76 -0.26 3.56
CA SER A 1050 -32.45 -0.47 4.21
C SER A 1050 -31.62 0.81 4.34
N ILE A 1051 -31.61 1.69 3.32
CA ILE A 1051 -30.97 3.01 3.35
C ILE A 1051 -31.62 3.90 4.41
N GLU A 1052 -32.95 3.94 4.46
CA GLU A 1052 -33.70 4.72 5.46
C GLU A 1052 -33.47 4.18 6.88
N ALA A 1053 -33.52 2.87 7.09
CA ALA A 1053 -33.23 2.24 8.38
C ALA A 1053 -31.81 2.52 8.89
N ASN A 1054 -30.83 2.64 8.00
CA ASN A 1054 -29.42 2.87 8.33
C ASN A 1054 -28.98 4.34 8.14
N GLN A 1055 -29.90 5.31 8.05
CA GLN A 1055 -29.59 6.71 7.74
C GLN A 1055 -28.46 7.31 8.59
N ALA A 1056 -28.40 6.99 9.88
CA ALA A 1056 -27.36 7.46 10.80
C ALA A 1056 -25.94 6.92 10.54
N ARG A 1057 -25.78 5.96 9.61
CA ARG A 1057 -24.50 5.36 9.20
C ARG A 1057 -24.04 5.79 7.83
N LEU A 1058 -24.90 6.38 7.00
CA LEU A 1058 -24.61 6.68 5.58
C LEU A 1058 -23.48 7.69 5.35
N SER A 1059 -23.06 8.46 6.37
CA SER A 1059 -21.86 9.33 6.26
C SER A 1059 -20.55 8.55 6.42
N GLN A 1060 -20.60 7.33 6.96
CA GLN A 1060 -19.46 6.44 7.10
C GLN A 1060 -19.13 5.83 5.72
N GLU A 1061 -17.83 5.64 5.48
CA GLU A 1061 -17.33 4.94 4.29
C GLU A 1061 -17.82 3.49 4.26
N VAL A 1062 -17.53 2.75 5.34
CA VAL A 1062 -17.78 1.32 5.48
C VAL A 1062 -18.12 0.99 6.93
N TRP A 1063 -19.05 0.04 7.13
CA TRP A 1063 -19.37 -0.54 8.42
C TRP A 1063 -19.56 -2.05 8.32
N SER A 1064 -19.47 -2.71 9.47
CA SER A 1064 -19.66 -4.15 9.65
C SER A 1064 -21.03 -4.44 10.28
N TRP A 1065 -21.25 -5.70 10.63
CA TRP A 1065 -22.41 -6.16 11.36
C TRP A 1065 -22.01 -7.19 12.42
N THR A 1066 -22.79 -7.21 13.50
CA THR A 1066 -22.89 -8.34 14.44
C THR A 1066 -24.33 -8.87 14.37
N TYR A 1067 -24.55 -10.12 14.78
CA TYR A 1067 -25.89 -10.72 14.72
C TYR A 1067 -26.46 -10.88 16.14
N ASP A 1068 -27.68 -10.39 16.36
CA ASP A 1068 -28.37 -10.43 17.64
C ASP A 1068 -29.38 -11.58 17.68
N GLU A 1069 -28.99 -12.66 18.34
CA GLU A 1069 -29.82 -13.85 18.59
C GLU A 1069 -31.12 -13.56 19.34
N SER A 1070 -31.20 -12.46 20.11
CA SER A 1070 -32.39 -12.13 20.89
C SER A 1070 -33.52 -11.52 20.06
N ASN A 1071 -33.17 -10.88 18.94
CA ASN A 1071 -34.11 -10.19 18.05
C ASN A 1071 -34.18 -10.78 16.62
N ASP A 1072 -33.29 -11.72 16.26
CA ASP A 1072 -33.15 -12.29 14.90
C ASP A 1072 -32.81 -11.21 13.85
N THR A 1073 -31.84 -10.35 14.18
CA THR A 1073 -31.47 -9.18 13.36
C THR A 1073 -29.96 -8.94 13.27
N PHE A 1074 -29.54 -8.30 12.18
CA PHE A 1074 -28.18 -7.83 11.97
C PHE A 1074 -27.99 -6.39 12.48
N ILE A 1075 -27.09 -6.18 13.45
CA ILE A 1075 -26.80 -4.88 14.05
C ILE A 1075 -25.58 -4.24 13.39
N SER A 1076 -25.78 -3.07 12.76
CA SER A 1076 -24.71 -2.23 12.22
C SER A 1076 -23.66 -1.89 13.29
N THR A 1077 -22.43 -2.34 13.04
CA THR A 1077 -21.29 -2.27 13.95
C THR A 1077 -20.14 -1.53 13.25
N PRO A 1078 -19.50 -0.50 13.85
CA PRO A 1078 -18.37 0.17 13.22
C PRO A 1078 -17.26 -0.82 12.90
N LEU A 1079 -16.78 -0.86 11.65
CA LEU A 1079 -15.78 -1.85 11.25
C LEU A 1079 -14.48 -1.73 12.10
N GLY A 1080 -14.18 -0.54 12.63
CA GLY A 1080 -13.05 -0.27 13.51
C GLY A 1080 -13.08 -0.87 14.93
N VAL A 1081 -14.21 -1.42 15.37
CA VAL A 1081 -14.28 -2.18 16.64
C VAL A 1081 -14.23 -3.70 16.44
N MET A 1082 -14.18 -4.16 15.18
CA MET A 1082 -13.99 -5.56 14.86
C MET A 1082 -12.51 -5.94 15.06
N PRO A 1083 -12.19 -7.13 15.60
CA PRO A 1083 -10.82 -7.64 15.56
C PRO A 1083 -10.38 -7.77 14.09
N PRO A 1084 -9.15 -7.39 13.73
CA PRO A 1084 -8.71 -7.47 12.34
C PRO A 1084 -8.61 -8.93 11.85
N PRO A 1085 -8.71 -9.18 10.54
CA PRO A 1085 -8.57 -10.53 9.98
C PRO A 1085 -7.23 -11.18 10.37
N PRO A 1086 -7.16 -12.52 10.51
CA PRO A 1086 -5.92 -13.21 10.85
C PRO A 1086 -4.77 -12.86 9.90
N GLY A 1087 -3.66 -12.37 10.45
CA GLY A 1087 -2.50 -11.94 9.66
C GLY A 1087 -2.58 -10.51 9.12
N MET A 1088 -3.65 -9.76 9.40
CA MET A 1088 -3.77 -8.33 9.13
C MET A 1088 -3.69 -7.54 10.45
N ALA A 1089 -2.97 -6.42 10.45
CA ALA A 1089 -2.96 -5.47 11.55
C ALA A 1089 -4.31 -4.76 11.66
N SER A 1090 -4.51 -4.00 12.74
CA SER A 1090 -5.69 -3.15 12.92
C SER A 1090 -5.71 -1.96 11.95
N GLN A 1091 -5.99 -2.21 10.67
CA GLN A 1091 -6.13 -1.21 9.58
C GLN A 1091 -7.24 -0.15 9.81
N VAL A 1092 -7.90 -0.22 10.97
CA VAL A 1092 -9.32 0.10 11.11
C VAL A 1092 -9.64 0.97 12.33
N GLY A 1093 -8.67 1.18 13.24
CA GLY A 1093 -8.90 1.73 14.59
C GLY A 1093 -9.48 3.16 14.68
N MET A 1094 -9.70 3.86 13.57
CA MET A 1094 -10.42 5.13 13.53
C MET A 1094 -10.97 5.41 12.13
N PHE A 1095 -12.15 4.90 11.77
CA PHE A 1095 -12.79 5.37 10.53
C PHE A 1095 -13.09 6.87 10.61
N SER A 1096 -12.78 7.58 9.53
CA SER A 1096 -13.29 8.94 9.36
C SER A 1096 -14.81 8.88 9.28
N ARG A 1097 -15.50 9.73 10.04
CA ARG A 1097 -16.96 9.86 9.97
C ARG A 1097 -17.47 10.42 8.63
N PHE A 1098 -16.53 10.82 7.75
CA PHE A 1098 -16.75 11.38 6.41
C PHE A 1098 -15.64 10.95 5.43
N LYS A 1099 -16.05 10.27 4.36
CA LYS A 1099 -15.34 10.16 3.08
C LYS A 1099 -16.29 10.71 2.01
N CYS A 1100 -15.77 11.40 0.99
CA CYS A 1100 -16.56 11.99 -0.10
C CYS A 1100 -17.25 10.93 -0.95
#